data_AF-A0A180GB20-F1
#
_entry.id   AF-A0A180GB20-F1
#
_cell.length_a   1.000
_cell.length_b   1.000
_cell.length_c   1.000
_cell.angle_alpha   90.00
_cell.angle_beta   90.00
_cell.angle_gamma   90.00
#
_symmetry.space_group_name_H-M   'P 1'
#
loop_
_entity.id
_entity.type
_entity.pdbx_description
1 polymer ?
#
loop_
_entity_poly.entity_id
_entity_poly.type
_entity_poly.pdbx_seq_one_letter_code
_entity_poly.pdbx_strand_id
1 'polypeptide(L)'
;MSTSPLGTPCFSLSLKGILSQDLANPLVSKHLDYYPEMTDGPHFKFSQSKKWLEDLAPQHRAQMCDVDGEHYYIFEPVELESTEIVIPVFFYTLNSKLYAKCIKPDMNEHLNAGKQIIQLKITQDILFQDPDLSSIHTNQFKKPYLKIEIDGKMLSEKCALYEENGAEQKKIPLPNDWRDKANGRIIRHIPITLYSDDTLGNVLKKFNKHISFYFTLSGLPPQILNQEYNCHFLSTSNRANVLEISGQIVAKMNEVTREGFMAFDSSIMEEVLVTGLVFCFLADSLMHAEVTNTPNPGSSLNPCQMCALHAEGKDQRNTLDYVLQFLRINPDGSEAAGSKRKWSETCERTVELYSTAIEESNAEFIRKKRHYGVTDSLNNHFLENYTKDPQICEKMEKFIEADESQKMFSPYLKLKGFDGVKDTPIEILHVVLLGFVKYLARDALSGKKLKPHQQNELRARLQLFNTQALNIPPINAKSFVNHIKSLVGKEFKILVQAAPFVFFQFLTPKRKAIWTAVCQLVPFIFVTKINNMEEYQKRIKIYIRNFMYHALQTTAQWVNKPKFHHLLHLPESILCFGPPSLYSTEKFESFNGILRNASVHSNKQSPGRDIAITFENHYSLRFLMSGSFIYDHPTHTYTSASQEVQKIFQHNEVIRRSFGYNVSALNPIPHDKFPFSNPVKIKEEDQLNVPEELIQHCSSRKIQQVGQVQINKQDVLEKGCFVVVFNHMAQNYLLDQLNLYGNSTQEQDQSSIFILIITSSWE
;
A
#
# COMPACT_ATOMS: atom_id res chain seq x y z
N MET A 1 11.09 17.62 19.07
CA MET A 1 9.82 18.22 19.52
C MET A 1 9.55 19.41 18.63
N SER A 2 8.34 19.54 18.11
CA SER A 2 7.87 20.71 17.37
C SER A 2 6.57 21.23 18.00
N THR A 3 6.16 22.42 17.60
CA THR A 3 4.89 23.00 18.03
C THR A 3 3.95 23.06 16.82
N SER A 4 2.73 22.55 16.96
CA SER A 4 1.71 22.60 15.91
C SER A 4 1.29 24.05 15.62
N PRO A 5 0.62 24.32 14.49
CA PRO A 5 0.05 25.64 14.22
C PRO A 5 -0.88 26.16 15.34
N LEU A 6 -1.54 25.25 16.07
CA LEU A 6 -2.40 25.59 17.21
C LEU A 6 -1.64 25.71 18.54
N GLY A 7 -0.32 25.54 18.57
CA GLY A 7 0.49 25.63 19.79
C GLY A 7 0.63 24.32 20.55
N THR A 8 0.16 23.19 20.00
CA THR A 8 0.22 21.89 20.67
C THR A 8 1.61 21.27 20.47
N PRO A 9 2.29 20.82 21.54
CA PRO A 9 3.54 20.07 21.40
C PRO A 9 3.34 18.75 20.65
N CYS A 10 4.16 18.53 19.63
CA CYS A 10 4.21 17.31 18.85
C CYS A 10 5.61 16.65 18.98
N PHE A 11 5.61 15.34 19.26
CA PHE A 11 6.82 14.54 19.37
C PHE A 11 6.89 13.60 18.18
N SER A 12 8.02 13.62 17.47
CA SER A 12 8.26 12.74 16.34
C SER A 12 9.71 12.26 16.31
N LEU A 13 9.90 11.10 15.70
CA LEU A 13 11.22 10.59 15.34
C LEU A 13 11.68 11.26 14.05
N SER A 14 12.99 11.21 13.81
CA SER A 14 13.57 11.75 12.59
C SER A 14 13.25 10.84 11.41
N LEU A 15 12.37 11.29 10.51
CA LEU A 15 12.10 10.57 9.25
C LEU A 15 13.39 10.28 8.48
N LYS A 16 14.25 11.30 8.27
CA LYS A 16 15.55 11.12 7.61
C LYS A 16 16.41 10.12 8.36
N GLY A 17 16.41 10.17 9.69
CA GLY A 17 17.15 9.22 10.53
C GLY A 17 16.69 7.78 10.34
N ILE A 18 15.38 7.53 10.33
CA ILE A 18 14.83 6.18 10.10
C ILE A 18 15.19 5.68 8.70
N LEU A 19 15.03 6.51 7.67
CA LEU A 19 15.40 6.16 6.29
C LEU A 19 16.91 5.87 6.16
N SER A 20 17.77 6.67 6.78
CA SER A 20 19.21 6.41 6.84
C SER A 20 19.53 5.10 7.53
N GLN A 21 18.83 4.78 8.63
CA GLN A 21 19.03 3.54 9.36
C GLN A 21 18.63 2.31 8.53
N ASP A 22 17.53 2.36 7.78
CA ASP A 22 17.11 1.24 6.92
C ASP A 22 18.06 1.04 5.72
N LEU A 23 18.60 2.11 5.14
CA LEU A 23 19.64 2.02 4.10
C LEU A 23 20.95 1.45 4.64
N ALA A 24 21.34 1.82 5.85
CA ALA A 24 22.53 1.29 6.50
C ALA A 24 22.33 -0.12 7.07
N ASN A 25 21.10 -0.67 7.01
CA ASN A 25 20.76 -1.99 7.52
C ASN A 25 20.81 -3.06 6.41
N PRO A 26 21.73 -4.03 6.48
CA PRO A 26 21.87 -5.07 5.45
C PRO A 26 20.69 -6.05 5.39
N LEU A 27 19.82 -6.07 6.40
CA LEU A 27 18.57 -6.86 6.38
C LEU A 27 17.46 -6.18 5.58
N VAL A 28 17.60 -4.89 5.26
CA VAL A 28 16.60 -4.09 4.56
C VAL A 28 17.12 -3.61 3.21
N SER A 29 18.27 -2.94 3.17
CA SER A 29 18.73 -2.20 1.98
C SER A 29 18.86 -3.05 0.72
N LYS A 30 19.38 -4.28 0.85
CA LYS A 30 19.55 -5.21 -0.28
C LYS A 30 18.26 -5.62 -0.98
N HIS A 31 17.10 -5.34 -0.37
CA HIS A 31 15.80 -5.70 -0.89
C HIS A 31 14.99 -4.51 -1.41
N LEU A 32 15.53 -3.30 -1.32
CA LEU A 32 14.84 -2.10 -1.77
C LEU A 32 14.94 -1.94 -3.29
N ASP A 33 13.78 -1.80 -3.92
CA ASP A 33 13.69 -1.28 -5.28
C ASP A 33 13.84 0.25 -5.25
N TYR A 34 14.80 0.78 -6.01
CA TYR A 34 15.04 2.22 -6.17
C TYR A 34 14.47 2.79 -7.48
N TYR A 35 14.06 1.91 -8.39
CA TYR A 35 13.48 2.24 -9.68
C TYR A 35 12.12 1.52 -9.82
N PRO A 36 11.18 2.07 -10.59
CA PRO A 36 9.98 1.32 -10.96
C PRO A 36 10.38 0.10 -11.82
N GLU A 37 9.58 -0.96 -11.75
CA GLU A 37 9.75 -2.18 -12.52
C GLU A 37 8.66 -2.30 -13.58
N MET A 38 9.06 -2.43 -14.83
CA MET A 38 8.16 -2.86 -15.90
C MET A 38 8.15 -4.40 -15.94
N THR A 39 6.95 -4.99 -15.94
CA THR A 39 6.80 -6.44 -15.98
C THR A 39 5.65 -6.83 -16.91
N ASP A 40 5.89 -7.80 -17.79
CA ASP A 40 4.84 -8.55 -18.50
C ASP A 40 4.30 -9.70 -17.65
N GLY A 41 4.96 -9.94 -16.51
CA GLY A 41 4.59 -10.91 -15.53
C GLY A 41 3.56 -10.37 -14.54
N PRO A 42 3.42 -11.06 -13.41
CA PRO A 42 2.40 -10.74 -12.44
C PRO A 42 2.76 -9.52 -11.59
N HIS A 43 1.78 -8.66 -11.33
CA HIS A 43 1.89 -7.55 -10.39
C HIS A 43 1.68 -8.04 -8.96
N PHE A 44 2.63 -7.77 -8.08
CA PHE A 44 2.56 -8.10 -6.65
C PHE A 44 3.30 -7.12 -5.73
N LYS A 45 4.06 -6.15 -6.25
CA LYS A 45 4.79 -5.14 -5.45
C LYS A 45 4.56 -3.72 -5.98
N PHE A 46 4.77 -2.70 -5.14
CA PHE A 46 4.52 -1.30 -5.51
C PHE A 46 5.45 -0.76 -6.60
N SER A 47 6.68 -1.27 -6.72
CA SER A 47 7.59 -0.89 -7.82
C SER A 47 7.03 -1.25 -9.20
N GLN A 48 6.14 -2.24 -9.29
CA GLN A 48 5.44 -2.64 -10.52
C GLN A 48 4.13 -1.87 -10.75
N SER A 49 3.87 -0.84 -9.96
CA SER A 49 2.62 -0.10 -10.04
C SER A 49 2.70 0.97 -11.13
N LYS A 50 1.56 1.23 -11.77
CA LYS A 50 1.46 2.29 -12.79
C LYS A 50 1.88 3.64 -12.24
N LYS A 51 1.57 3.93 -10.97
CA LYS A 51 1.94 5.21 -10.37
C LYS A 51 3.45 5.46 -10.46
N TRP A 52 4.25 4.50 -9.99
CA TRP A 52 5.70 4.68 -9.96
C TRP A 52 6.29 4.67 -11.37
N LEU A 53 5.79 3.79 -12.25
CA LEU A 53 6.30 3.63 -13.60
C LEU A 53 5.94 4.81 -14.52
N GLU A 54 4.71 5.32 -14.45
CA GLU A 54 4.14 6.22 -15.45
C GLU A 54 3.66 7.56 -14.88
N ASP A 55 2.96 7.57 -13.74
CA ASP A 55 2.16 8.74 -13.32
C ASP A 55 2.94 9.80 -12.52
N LEU A 56 4.15 9.49 -12.04
CA LEU A 56 4.98 10.47 -11.33
C LEU A 56 5.43 11.60 -12.27
N ALA A 57 5.23 12.86 -11.85
CA ALA A 57 5.75 14.02 -12.56
C ALA A 57 7.29 13.97 -12.65
N PRO A 58 7.92 14.55 -13.69
CA PRO A 58 9.37 14.49 -13.92
C PRO A 58 10.25 14.69 -12.69
N GLN A 59 9.99 15.74 -11.90
CA GLN A 59 10.75 16.09 -10.69
C GLN A 59 10.59 15.10 -9.53
N HIS A 60 9.69 14.14 -9.65
CA HIS A 60 9.36 13.13 -8.64
C HIS A 60 9.74 11.70 -9.06
N ARG A 61 10.30 11.53 -10.27
CA ARG A 61 10.79 10.23 -10.77
C ARG A 61 12.16 9.90 -10.17
N ALA A 62 12.63 8.67 -10.39
CA ALA A 62 14.05 8.35 -10.21
C ALA A 62 14.88 9.25 -11.16
N GLN A 63 15.73 10.10 -10.58
CA GLN A 63 16.36 11.20 -11.32
C GLN A 63 17.62 10.80 -12.08
N MET A 64 18.29 9.74 -11.64
CA MET A 64 19.63 9.38 -12.09
C MET A 64 19.79 7.86 -12.14
N CYS A 65 20.57 7.38 -13.10
CA CYS A 65 21.14 6.04 -13.09
C CYS A 65 22.67 6.06 -13.15
N ASP A 66 23.28 5.14 -12.41
CA ASP A 66 24.72 4.87 -12.46
C ASP A 66 25.00 3.74 -13.47
N VAL A 67 25.98 3.96 -14.33
CA VAL A 67 26.50 2.97 -15.27
C VAL A 67 28.01 3.07 -15.26
N ASP A 68 28.68 2.04 -14.74
CA ASP A 68 30.14 1.94 -14.66
C ASP A 68 30.82 3.16 -13.98
N GLY A 69 30.17 3.73 -12.95
CA GLY A 69 30.66 4.90 -12.20
C GLY A 69 30.37 6.26 -12.86
N GLU A 70 29.69 6.26 -14.02
CA GLU A 70 29.20 7.48 -14.67
C GLU A 70 27.72 7.68 -14.37
N HIS A 71 27.35 8.94 -14.09
CA HIS A 71 25.99 9.32 -13.70
C HIS A 71 25.23 9.99 -14.84
N TYR A 72 24.08 9.40 -15.19
CA TYR A 72 23.17 9.86 -16.24
C TYR A 72 21.85 10.30 -15.62
N TYR A 73 21.35 11.47 -16.02
CA TYR A 73 20.16 12.07 -15.42
C TYR A 73 19.03 12.15 -16.43
N ILE A 74 17.79 12.03 -15.96
CA ILE A 74 16.64 12.33 -16.81
C ILE A 74 16.71 13.78 -17.29
N PHE A 75 16.25 14.01 -18.52
CA PHE A 75 16.29 15.31 -19.19
C PHE A 75 17.69 15.89 -19.39
N GLU A 76 18.73 15.06 -19.40
CA GLU A 76 20.06 15.43 -19.89
C GLU A 76 20.45 14.65 -21.15
N PRO A 77 21.11 15.27 -22.14
CA PRO A 77 21.62 14.54 -23.30
C PRO A 77 22.59 13.41 -22.92
N VAL A 78 22.47 12.28 -23.62
CA VAL A 78 23.32 11.10 -23.47
C VAL A 78 23.82 10.66 -24.85
N GLU A 79 25.14 10.48 -25.00
CA GLU A 79 25.73 9.83 -26.18
C GLU A 79 25.69 8.31 -25.98
N LEU A 80 25.09 7.59 -26.92
CA LEU A 80 25.06 6.13 -26.94
C LEU A 80 26.35 5.55 -27.55
N GLU A 81 26.56 4.25 -27.39
CA GLU A 81 27.61 3.50 -28.10
C GLU A 81 27.52 3.68 -29.62
N SER A 82 26.30 3.81 -30.16
CA SER A 82 26.03 4.10 -31.57
C SER A 82 26.40 5.51 -32.01
N THR A 83 26.89 6.37 -31.11
CA THR A 83 27.14 7.82 -31.27
C THR A 83 25.89 8.69 -31.40
N GLU A 84 24.70 8.09 -31.35
CA GLU A 84 23.45 8.84 -31.33
C GLU A 84 23.27 9.58 -29.99
N ILE A 85 22.73 10.80 -30.06
CA ILE A 85 22.37 11.59 -28.88
C ILE A 85 20.90 11.40 -28.60
N VAL A 86 20.58 10.99 -27.37
CA VAL A 86 19.21 10.81 -26.89
C VAL A 86 19.01 11.51 -25.56
N ILE A 87 17.76 11.68 -25.13
CA ILE A 87 17.41 12.26 -23.83
C ILE A 87 16.56 11.24 -23.06
N PRO A 88 17.05 10.66 -21.94
CA PRO A 88 16.27 9.78 -21.09
C PRO A 88 15.19 10.56 -20.36
N VAL A 89 13.97 10.02 -20.35
CA VAL A 89 12.76 10.62 -19.76
C VAL A 89 12.26 9.81 -18.56
N PHE A 90 12.49 8.49 -18.57
CA PHE A 90 12.16 7.57 -17.48
C PHE A 90 13.27 6.54 -17.30
N PHE A 91 13.63 6.23 -16.06
CA PHE A 91 14.42 5.06 -15.70
C PHE A 91 13.54 3.98 -15.08
N TYR A 92 13.73 2.73 -15.48
CA TYR A 92 12.97 1.60 -14.99
C TYR A 92 13.74 0.29 -15.12
N THR A 93 13.39 -0.71 -14.33
CA THR A 93 13.95 -2.06 -14.46
C THR A 93 13.03 -2.95 -15.29
N LEU A 94 13.62 -3.83 -16.09
CA LEU A 94 12.94 -4.90 -16.82
C LEU A 94 13.81 -6.14 -16.74
N ASN A 95 13.27 -7.25 -16.23
CA ASN A 95 14.01 -8.50 -16.03
C ASN A 95 15.33 -8.29 -15.26
N SER A 96 15.26 -7.52 -14.17
CA SER A 96 16.39 -7.15 -13.29
C SER A 96 17.52 -6.34 -13.97
N LYS A 97 17.28 -5.82 -15.17
CA LYS A 97 18.20 -4.95 -15.89
C LYS A 97 17.64 -3.54 -15.97
N LEU A 98 18.51 -2.54 -15.94
CA LEU A 98 18.12 -1.13 -15.97
C LEU A 98 17.99 -0.64 -17.41
N TYR A 99 16.88 0.04 -17.69
CA TYR A 99 16.56 0.64 -18.97
C TYR A 99 16.17 2.11 -18.78
N ALA A 100 16.27 2.84 -19.87
CA ALA A 100 15.74 4.18 -19.99
C ALA A 100 14.77 4.26 -21.17
N LYS A 101 13.63 4.92 -20.98
CA LYS A 101 12.82 5.43 -22.09
C LYS A 101 13.46 6.72 -22.56
N CYS A 102 13.95 6.75 -23.79
CA CYS A 102 14.68 7.87 -24.36
C CYS A 102 13.96 8.44 -25.58
N ILE A 103 13.91 9.76 -25.67
CA ILE A 103 13.45 10.49 -26.85
C ILE A 103 14.66 10.97 -27.65
N LYS A 104 14.57 10.94 -28.97
CA LYS A 104 15.55 11.57 -29.85
C LYS A 104 15.20 13.06 -29.97
N PRO A 105 16.09 14.00 -29.58
CA PRO A 105 15.78 15.41 -29.70
C PRO A 105 15.90 15.88 -31.16
N ASP A 106 15.07 16.85 -31.53
CA ASP A 106 15.29 17.64 -32.73
C ASP A 106 16.46 18.60 -32.49
N MET A 107 17.51 18.44 -33.30
CA MET A 107 18.74 19.23 -33.19
C MET A 107 18.79 20.29 -34.27
N ASN A 108 18.82 21.56 -33.86
CA ASN A 108 18.95 22.69 -34.77
C ASN A 108 20.07 23.63 -34.32
N GLU A 109 20.91 24.07 -35.24
CA GLU A 109 21.94 25.05 -34.95
C GLU A 109 21.40 26.48 -35.12
N HIS A 110 21.64 27.32 -34.12
CA HIS A 110 21.24 28.73 -34.14
C HIS A 110 22.41 29.64 -33.77
N LEU A 111 22.46 30.81 -34.40
CA LEU A 111 23.38 31.89 -34.01
C LEU A 111 22.71 32.76 -32.95
N ASN A 112 23.24 32.75 -31.73
CA ASN A 112 22.80 33.65 -30.66
C ASN A 112 23.98 34.54 -30.22
N ALA A 113 23.82 35.87 -30.36
CA ALA A 113 24.85 36.86 -30.04
C ALA A 113 26.24 36.55 -30.67
N GLY A 114 26.26 36.02 -31.91
CA GLY A 114 27.48 35.65 -32.63
C GLY A 114 28.12 34.32 -32.20
N LYS A 115 27.51 33.57 -31.27
CA LYS A 115 27.92 32.21 -30.89
C LYS A 115 26.95 31.18 -31.49
N GLN A 116 27.49 30.12 -32.07
CA GLN A 116 26.72 28.96 -32.54
C GLN A 116 26.29 28.12 -31.34
N ILE A 117 24.98 27.98 -31.15
CA ILE A 117 24.31 27.22 -30.09
C ILE A 117 23.55 26.07 -30.74
N ILE A 118 23.68 24.87 -30.18
CA ILE A 118 22.89 23.70 -30.54
C ILE A 118 21.61 23.75 -29.70
N GLN A 119 20.47 23.93 -30.36
CA GLN A 119 19.16 23.85 -29.72
C GLN A 119 18.66 22.41 -29.82
N LEU A 120 18.42 21.80 -28.66
CA LEU A 120 17.76 20.51 -28.55
C LEU A 120 16.29 20.74 -28.20
N LYS A 121 15.38 20.10 -28.93
CA LYS A 121 13.95 20.19 -28.66
C LYS A 121 13.34 18.81 -28.47
N ILE A 122 12.44 18.70 -27.50
CA ILE A 122 11.65 17.51 -27.23
C ILE A 122 10.19 17.91 -27.02
N THR A 123 9.27 16.98 -27.22
CA THR A 123 7.85 17.18 -26.92
C THR A 123 7.64 17.38 -25.41
N GLN A 124 6.69 18.24 -25.03
CA GLN A 124 6.26 18.40 -23.63
C GLN A 124 5.33 17.26 -23.19
N ASP A 125 5.22 17.02 -21.87
CA ASP A 125 4.24 16.12 -21.25
C ASP A 125 4.32 14.66 -21.76
N ILE A 126 5.53 14.21 -22.10
CA ILE A 126 5.80 12.88 -22.64
C ILE A 126 5.32 11.78 -21.68
N LEU A 127 4.41 10.95 -22.17
CA LEU A 127 3.87 9.80 -21.44
C LEU A 127 4.81 8.60 -21.55
N PHE A 128 4.77 7.68 -20.58
CA PHE A 128 5.66 6.50 -20.59
C PHE A 128 5.51 5.60 -21.84
N GLN A 129 4.29 5.53 -22.37
CA GLN A 129 3.92 4.73 -23.55
C GLN A 129 3.94 5.55 -24.85
N ASP A 130 4.55 6.74 -24.84
CA ASP A 130 4.65 7.58 -26.02
C ASP A 130 5.41 6.85 -27.15
N PRO A 131 4.86 6.81 -28.39
CA PRO A 131 5.47 6.08 -29.50
C PRO A 131 6.84 6.61 -29.92
N ASP A 132 7.15 7.88 -29.62
CA ASP A 132 8.45 8.49 -29.94
C ASP A 132 9.54 8.10 -28.93
N LEU A 133 9.18 7.40 -27.85
CA LEU A 133 10.12 6.87 -26.87
C LEU A 133 10.66 5.50 -27.26
N SER A 134 11.99 5.43 -27.38
CA SER A 134 12.74 4.18 -27.52
C SER A 134 13.12 3.62 -26.14
N SER A 135 13.01 2.30 -25.96
CA SER A 135 13.53 1.61 -24.78
C SER A 135 14.99 1.22 -24.99
N ILE A 136 15.90 1.85 -24.25
CA ILE A 136 17.35 1.67 -24.37
C ILE A 136 17.88 1.04 -23.09
N HIS A 137 18.66 -0.04 -23.21
CA HIS A 137 19.33 -0.62 -22.06
C HIS A 137 20.47 0.31 -21.62
N THR A 138 20.58 0.63 -20.32
CA THR A 138 21.50 1.69 -19.87
C THR A 138 22.97 1.36 -20.08
N ASN A 139 23.34 0.09 -20.25
CA ASN A 139 24.70 -0.30 -20.67
C ASN A 139 25.12 0.24 -22.05
N GLN A 140 24.20 0.70 -22.89
CA GLN A 140 24.51 1.33 -24.17
C GLN A 140 24.86 2.82 -24.01
N PHE A 141 24.75 3.36 -22.78
CA PHE A 141 25.14 4.74 -22.49
C PHE A 141 26.66 4.84 -22.45
N LYS A 142 27.22 5.76 -23.22
CA LYS A 142 28.66 5.90 -23.39
C LYS A 142 29.21 7.17 -22.78
N LYS A 143 28.59 8.33 -23.02
CA LYS A 143 29.02 9.61 -22.43
C LYS A 143 27.86 10.36 -21.80
N PRO A 144 27.97 10.78 -20.53
CA PRO A 144 27.00 11.69 -19.93
C PRO A 144 27.14 13.09 -20.53
N TYR A 145 26.09 13.91 -20.43
CA TYR A 145 26.01 15.28 -21.00
C TYR A 145 27.30 16.11 -20.91
N LEU A 146 27.94 16.14 -19.74
CA LEU A 146 29.14 16.95 -19.49
C LEU A 146 30.40 16.46 -20.23
N LYS A 147 30.37 15.26 -20.80
CA LYS A 147 31.48 14.62 -21.54
C LYS A 147 31.19 14.43 -23.03
N ILE A 148 30.02 14.85 -23.51
CA ILE A 148 29.68 14.74 -24.93
C ILE A 148 30.44 15.82 -25.70
N GLU A 149 31.11 15.42 -26.78
CA GLU A 149 31.87 16.31 -27.64
C GLU A 149 31.28 16.32 -29.06
N ILE A 150 31.05 17.52 -29.60
CA ILE A 150 30.61 17.75 -30.99
C ILE A 150 31.56 18.78 -31.60
N ASP A 151 32.17 18.45 -32.74
CA ASP A 151 33.15 19.29 -33.46
C ASP A 151 34.31 19.79 -32.57
N GLY A 152 34.80 18.92 -31.68
CA GLY A 152 35.92 19.21 -30.78
C GLY A 152 35.60 20.18 -29.64
N LYS A 153 34.32 20.44 -29.35
CA LYS A 153 33.86 21.22 -28.20
C LYS A 153 32.84 20.46 -27.37
N MET A 154 32.80 20.74 -26.07
CA MET A 154 31.84 20.14 -25.16
C MET A 154 30.42 20.61 -25.48
N LEU A 155 29.48 19.68 -25.58
CA LEU A 155 28.06 19.99 -25.80
C LEU A 155 27.53 20.92 -24.69
N SER A 156 28.03 20.75 -23.47
CA SER A 156 27.64 21.53 -22.29
C SER A 156 27.92 23.03 -22.40
N GLU A 157 28.83 23.46 -23.27
CA GLU A 157 29.18 24.87 -23.47
C GLU A 157 28.28 25.58 -24.50
N LYS A 158 27.55 24.81 -25.31
CA LYS A 158 26.84 25.30 -26.50
C LYS A 158 25.41 24.80 -26.63
N CYS A 159 24.89 24.07 -25.66
CA CYS A 159 23.57 23.46 -25.76
C CYS A 159 22.51 24.23 -24.97
N ALA A 160 21.27 24.25 -25.48
CA ALA A 160 20.10 24.57 -24.70
C ALA A 160 18.97 23.59 -25.06
N LEU A 161 18.35 23.00 -24.03
CA LEU A 161 17.23 22.07 -24.16
C LEU A 161 15.89 22.78 -23.92
N TYR A 162 14.91 22.48 -24.77
CA TYR A 162 13.56 23.01 -24.69
C TYR A 162 12.53 21.88 -24.82
N GLU A 163 11.46 21.99 -24.03
CA GLU A 163 10.20 21.29 -24.29
C GLU A 163 9.31 22.18 -25.17
N GLU A 164 8.63 21.59 -26.16
CA GLU A 164 7.63 22.29 -26.96
C GLU A 164 6.29 21.55 -27.03
N ASN A 165 5.21 22.32 -27.11
CA ASN A 165 3.84 21.81 -27.30
C ASN A 165 3.12 22.47 -28.50
N GLY A 166 3.89 22.99 -29.46
CA GLY A 166 3.41 23.70 -30.65
C GLY A 166 3.01 25.16 -30.43
N ALA A 167 2.69 25.59 -29.20
CA ALA A 167 2.32 26.97 -28.86
C ALA A 167 3.34 27.66 -27.93
N GLU A 168 3.97 26.90 -27.03
CA GLU A 168 4.93 27.40 -26.03
C GLU A 168 6.23 26.59 -26.08
N GLN A 169 7.35 27.27 -25.84
CA GLN A 169 8.66 26.65 -25.62
C GLN A 169 9.11 26.92 -24.19
N LYS A 170 9.41 25.85 -23.45
CA LYS A 170 9.89 25.92 -22.08
C LYS A 170 11.33 25.42 -22.02
N LYS A 171 12.25 26.28 -21.58
CA LYS A 171 13.65 25.90 -21.40
C LYS A 171 13.79 24.94 -20.22
N ILE A 172 14.47 23.81 -20.43
CA ILE A 172 14.90 22.91 -19.35
C ILE A 172 16.30 23.35 -18.88
N PRO A 173 16.52 23.55 -17.56
CA PRO A 173 17.85 23.80 -17.02
C PRO A 173 18.82 22.66 -17.32
N LEU A 174 20.00 22.99 -17.84
CA LEU A 174 21.11 22.08 -18.03
C LEU A 174 22.38 22.67 -17.40
N PRO A 175 23.19 21.86 -16.69
CA PRO A 175 22.92 20.48 -16.30
C PRO A 175 21.73 20.34 -15.32
N ASN A 176 21.28 19.12 -15.09
CA ASN A 176 20.21 18.80 -14.14
C ASN A 176 20.64 19.18 -12.71
N ASP A 177 19.80 19.96 -12.02
CA ASP A 177 20.04 20.48 -10.66
C ASP A 177 20.38 19.40 -9.62
N TRP A 178 19.98 18.14 -9.86
CA TRP A 178 20.32 17.03 -8.97
C TRP A 178 21.82 16.67 -8.99
N ARG A 179 22.57 17.04 -10.03
CA ARG A 179 24.03 16.84 -10.06
C ARG A 179 24.73 17.55 -8.90
N ASP A 180 24.37 18.81 -8.65
CA ASP A 180 24.96 19.61 -7.57
C ASP A 180 24.57 19.06 -6.20
N LYS A 181 23.29 18.64 -6.04
CA LYS A 181 22.79 18.05 -4.79
C LYS A 181 23.45 16.71 -4.49
N ALA A 182 23.63 15.87 -5.51
CA ALA A 182 24.26 14.57 -5.36
C ALA A 182 25.77 14.68 -5.13
N ASN A 183 26.40 15.73 -5.68
CA ASN A 183 27.82 15.99 -5.56
C ASN A 183 28.66 14.72 -5.82
N GLY A 184 28.41 14.09 -6.97
CA GLY A 184 29.11 12.89 -7.40
C GLY A 184 28.70 11.60 -6.70
N ARG A 185 27.56 11.54 -6.00
CA ARG A 185 27.05 10.33 -5.36
C ARG A 185 25.87 9.71 -6.08
N ILE A 186 25.63 8.42 -5.80
CA ILE A 186 24.44 7.73 -6.31
C ILE A 186 23.18 8.31 -5.69
N ILE A 187 22.11 8.48 -6.48
CA ILE A 187 20.79 8.90 -5.99
C ILE A 187 19.91 7.68 -5.76
N ARG A 188 19.38 7.54 -4.54
CA ARG A 188 18.36 6.53 -4.20
C ARG A 188 16.99 7.17 -4.08
N HIS A 189 16.05 6.76 -4.92
CA HIS A 189 14.66 7.18 -4.83
C HIS A 189 13.86 6.19 -3.97
N ILE A 190 13.38 6.64 -2.81
CA ILE A 190 12.75 5.82 -1.77
C ILE A 190 11.35 6.38 -1.43
N PRO A 191 10.30 5.97 -2.16
CA PRO A 191 8.93 6.33 -1.80
C PRO A 191 8.48 5.64 -0.51
N ILE A 192 7.63 6.33 0.25
CA ILE A 192 7.03 5.78 1.49
C ILE A 192 5.51 5.66 1.38
N THR A 193 4.96 4.63 2.00
CA THR A 193 3.52 4.53 2.25
C THR A 193 3.24 5.08 3.64
N LEU A 194 2.56 6.22 3.73
CA LEU A 194 2.23 6.89 4.98
C LEU A 194 0.88 6.40 5.51
N TYR A 195 0.76 6.22 6.82
CA TYR A 195 -0.45 5.78 7.48
C TYR A 195 -0.78 6.66 8.68
N SER A 196 -2.07 6.94 8.91
CA SER A 196 -2.52 7.49 10.18
C SER A 196 -3.85 6.91 10.61
N ASP A 197 -4.03 6.77 11.92
CA ASP A 197 -5.24 6.23 12.52
C ASP A 197 -5.39 6.68 13.97
N ASP A 198 -6.60 6.53 14.50
CA ASP A 198 -6.86 6.75 15.92
C ASP A 198 -6.66 5.49 16.76
N THR A 199 -5.61 5.53 17.58
CA THR A 199 -5.28 4.43 18.49
C THR A 199 -5.76 4.74 19.90
N LEU A 200 -6.35 3.76 20.57
CA LEU A 200 -6.61 3.85 22.01
C LEU A 200 -5.32 3.62 22.80
N GLY A 201 -4.95 4.59 23.64
CA GLY A 201 -3.79 4.51 24.53
C GLY A 201 -4.01 3.68 25.79
N ASN A 202 -5.23 3.17 26.01
CA ASN A 202 -5.62 2.34 27.14
C ASN A 202 -6.11 0.95 26.68
N VAL A 203 -6.05 -0.04 27.57
CA VAL A 203 -6.62 -1.39 27.35
C VAL A 203 -8.16 -1.34 27.22
N LEU A 204 -8.83 -0.41 27.92
CA LEU A 204 -10.27 -0.16 27.82
C LEU A 204 -10.60 0.91 26.76
N LYS A 205 -11.56 0.61 25.88
CA LYS A 205 -11.83 1.31 24.61
C LYS A 205 -12.42 2.73 24.68
N LYS A 206 -12.33 3.45 25.80
CA LYS A 206 -13.09 4.71 25.98
C LYS A 206 -12.30 5.96 26.37
N PHE A 207 -11.03 5.85 26.76
CA PHE A 207 -10.28 7.01 27.26
C PHE A 207 -8.86 7.06 26.68
N ASN A 208 -8.33 8.27 26.48
CA ASN A 208 -7.00 8.55 25.94
C ASN A 208 -6.81 8.12 24.47
N LYS A 209 -7.53 8.79 23.55
CA LYS A 209 -7.35 8.63 22.10
C LYS A 209 -6.03 9.28 21.68
N HIS A 210 -5.24 8.55 20.90
CA HIS A 210 -4.04 9.02 20.24
C HIS A 210 -4.28 9.07 18.74
N ILE A 211 -3.78 10.11 18.07
CA ILE A 211 -3.55 10.08 16.62
C ILE A 211 -2.11 9.68 16.40
N SER A 212 -1.89 8.64 15.61
CA SER A 212 -0.57 8.06 15.38
C SER A 212 -0.24 8.08 13.89
N PHE A 213 1.03 8.24 13.57
CA PHE A 213 1.57 8.17 12.22
C PHE A 213 2.61 7.06 12.13
N TYR A 214 2.42 6.21 11.12
CA TYR A 214 3.39 5.18 10.75
C TYR A 214 3.75 5.28 9.27
N PHE A 215 4.84 4.66 8.84
CA PHE A 215 5.10 4.46 7.42
C PHE A 215 5.80 3.13 7.13
N THR A 216 5.78 2.71 5.87
CA THR A 216 6.61 1.62 5.35
C THR A 216 7.32 2.06 4.07
N LEU A 217 8.44 1.42 3.72
CA LEU A 217 9.16 1.69 2.46
C LEU A 217 8.44 1.00 1.29
N SER A 218 7.93 1.77 0.32
CA SER A 218 7.16 1.20 -0.79
C SER A 218 8.02 0.36 -1.74
N GLY A 219 9.33 0.57 -1.75
CA GLY A 219 10.29 -0.24 -2.53
C GLY A 219 10.53 -1.66 -2.01
N LEU A 220 9.99 -2.03 -0.84
CA LEU A 220 10.15 -3.39 -0.32
C LEU A 220 9.13 -4.38 -0.93
N PRO A 221 9.55 -5.61 -1.25
CA PRO A 221 8.62 -6.65 -1.68
C PRO A 221 7.68 -7.09 -0.53
N PRO A 222 6.45 -7.54 -0.82
CA PRO A 222 5.43 -7.84 0.20
C PRO A 222 5.87 -8.77 1.33
N GLN A 223 6.71 -9.76 1.04
CA GLN A 223 7.23 -10.73 2.01
C GLN A 223 8.05 -10.07 3.12
N ILE A 224 8.63 -8.90 2.82
CA ILE A 224 9.47 -8.11 3.72
C ILE A 224 8.65 -6.96 4.28
N LEU A 225 7.97 -6.24 3.40
CA LEU A 225 7.10 -5.10 3.70
C LEU A 225 6.02 -5.40 4.75
N ASN A 226 5.48 -6.62 4.76
CA ASN A 226 4.40 -7.01 5.68
C ASN A 226 4.88 -7.46 7.07
N GLN A 227 6.19 -7.49 7.31
CA GLN A 227 6.74 -7.77 8.63
C GLN A 227 6.65 -6.51 9.51
N GLU A 228 6.31 -6.68 10.79
CA GLU A 228 6.28 -5.57 11.76
C GLU A 228 7.65 -4.87 11.86
N TYR A 229 8.75 -5.59 11.58
CA TYR A 229 10.11 -5.06 11.48
C TYR A 229 10.27 -3.87 10.52
N ASN A 230 9.42 -3.80 9.49
CA ASN A 230 9.46 -2.77 8.43
C ASN A 230 8.27 -1.80 8.52
N CYS A 231 7.57 -1.77 9.67
CA CYS A 231 6.57 -0.78 10.00
C CYS A 231 7.17 0.27 10.94
N HIS A 232 7.12 1.53 10.53
CA HIS A 232 7.88 2.58 11.21
C HIS A 232 7.04 3.59 11.96
N PHE A 233 7.33 3.78 13.25
CA PHE A 233 6.72 4.84 14.05
C PHE A 233 7.30 6.21 13.70
N LEU A 234 6.43 7.20 13.42
CA LEU A 234 6.85 8.59 13.21
C LEU A 234 6.46 9.51 14.33
N SER A 235 5.18 9.53 14.72
CA SER A 235 4.67 10.50 15.68
C SER A 235 3.37 10.02 16.29
N THR A 236 3.08 10.46 17.51
CA THR A 236 1.76 10.31 18.12
C THR A 236 1.43 11.48 19.03
N SER A 237 0.15 11.81 19.16
CA SER A 237 -0.33 12.77 20.15
C SER A 237 -1.73 12.39 20.62
N ASN A 238 -1.98 12.59 21.91
CA ASN A 238 -3.32 12.54 22.51
C ASN A 238 -3.95 13.94 22.66
N ARG A 239 -3.28 14.98 22.14
CA ARG A 239 -3.72 16.37 22.22
C ARG A 239 -3.87 17.02 20.85
N ALA A 240 -2.98 16.69 19.91
CA ALA A 240 -2.99 17.22 18.57
C ALA A 240 -3.79 16.32 17.63
N ASN A 241 -4.53 16.93 16.69
CA ASN A 241 -5.22 16.21 15.63
C ASN A 241 -4.28 15.81 14.47
N VAL A 242 -4.81 15.10 13.48
CA VAL A 242 -4.03 14.62 12.32
C VAL A 242 -3.35 15.75 11.54
N LEU A 243 -4.05 16.85 11.30
CA LEU A 243 -3.53 17.97 10.50
C LEU A 243 -2.44 18.74 11.27
N GLU A 244 -2.59 18.88 12.59
CA GLU A 244 -1.54 19.46 13.46
C GLU A 244 -0.24 18.64 13.43
N ILE A 245 -0.32 17.32 13.61
CA ILE A 245 0.86 16.45 13.59
C ILE A 245 1.45 16.38 12.18
N SER A 246 0.61 16.35 11.14
CA SER A 246 1.08 16.25 9.75
C SER A 246 1.92 17.46 9.32
N GLY A 247 1.79 18.62 9.98
CA GLY A 247 2.54 19.83 9.65
C GLY A 247 4.06 19.61 9.61
N GLN A 248 4.60 18.96 10.63
CA GLN A 248 6.03 18.62 10.69
C GLN A 248 6.42 17.49 9.72
N ILE A 249 5.52 16.52 9.51
CA ILE A 249 5.77 15.37 8.62
C ILE A 249 5.84 15.85 7.16
N VAL A 250 4.87 16.65 6.73
CA VAL A 250 4.83 17.23 5.38
C VAL A 250 6.01 18.16 5.15
N ALA A 251 6.38 18.99 6.13
CA ALA A 251 7.56 19.85 6.01
C ALA A 251 8.83 19.01 5.77
N LYS A 252 9.02 17.92 6.53
CA LYS A 252 10.17 17.04 6.38
C LYS A 252 10.15 16.23 5.08
N MET A 253 8.98 15.73 4.67
CA MET A 253 8.84 15.05 3.38
C MET A 253 9.15 15.98 2.22
N ASN A 254 8.67 17.22 2.24
CA ASN A 254 8.98 18.20 1.20
C ASN A 254 10.48 18.52 1.12
N GLU A 255 11.19 18.54 2.25
CA GLU A 255 12.64 18.67 2.27
C GLU A 255 13.33 17.46 1.64
N VAL A 256 12.87 16.23 1.94
CA VAL A 256 13.36 14.99 1.31
C VAL A 256 13.11 15.01 -0.20
N THR A 257 11.90 15.39 -0.64
CA THR A 257 11.53 15.42 -2.06
C THR A 257 12.30 16.50 -2.84
N ARG A 258 12.57 17.66 -2.23
CA ARG A 258 13.18 18.80 -2.93
C ARG A 258 14.70 18.78 -2.88
N GLU A 259 15.29 18.52 -1.72
CA GLU A 259 16.74 18.62 -1.50
C GLU A 259 17.42 17.26 -1.37
N GLY A 260 16.67 16.22 -1.01
CA GLY A 260 17.25 14.96 -0.57
C GLY A 260 18.00 15.06 0.76
N PHE A 261 18.76 14.02 1.09
CA PHE A 261 19.69 13.98 2.21
C PHE A 261 20.72 12.87 2.06
N MET A 262 21.82 13.00 2.77
CA MET A 262 22.89 12.00 2.77
C MET A 262 22.57 10.80 3.66
N ALA A 263 22.85 9.59 3.16
CA ALA A 263 22.79 8.35 3.92
C ALA A 263 23.86 7.36 3.42
N PHE A 264 24.11 6.31 4.18
CA PHE A 264 24.98 5.21 3.77
C PHE A 264 24.13 4.04 3.30
N ASP A 265 24.36 3.58 2.07
CA ASP A 265 23.68 2.42 1.51
C ASP A 265 24.56 1.17 1.71
N SER A 266 24.17 0.33 2.68
CA SER A 266 24.86 -0.92 3.00
C SER A 266 24.84 -1.97 1.88
N SER A 267 24.00 -1.81 0.86
CA SER A 267 23.95 -2.75 -0.28
C SER A 267 25.08 -2.53 -1.29
N ILE A 268 25.56 -1.30 -1.40
CA ILE A 268 26.69 -0.91 -2.27
C ILE A 268 27.90 -0.40 -1.49
N MET A 269 27.79 -0.28 -0.16
CA MET A 269 28.85 0.17 0.73
C MET A 269 29.35 1.60 0.46
N GLU A 270 28.44 2.50 0.07
CA GLU A 270 28.76 3.87 -0.32
C GLU A 270 27.79 4.91 0.28
N GLU A 271 28.24 6.16 0.38
CA GLU A 271 27.35 7.28 0.65
C GLU A 271 26.49 7.61 -0.58
N VAL A 272 25.19 7.78 -0.35
CA VAL A 272 24.20 8.07 -1.39
C VAL A 272 23.37 9.30 -1.02
N LEU A 273 22.88 10.00 -2.05
CA LEU A 273 21.84 11.01 -1.88
C LEU A 273 20.46 10.33 -1.93
N VAL A 274 19.69 10.47 -0.88
CA VAL A 274 18.34 9.89 -0.77
C VAL A 274 17.30 10.95 -1.08
N THR A 275 16.39 10.63 -2.00
CA THR A 275 15.18 11.41 -2.29
C THR A 275 13.96 10.49 -2.24
N GLY A 276 12.76 11.06 -2.19
CA GLY A 276 11.53 10.28 -2.10
C GLY A 276 10.30 11.15 -1.90
N LEU A 277 9.14 10.51 -1.78
CA LEU A 277 7.85 11.16 -1.64
C LEU A 277 6.86 10.26 -0.88
N VAL A 278 5.71 10.83 -0.49
CA VAL A 278 4.59 10.03 0.04
C VAL A 278 3.88 9.36 -1.13
N PHE A 279 4.13 8.07 -1.29
CA PHE A 279 3.63 7.29 -2.43
C PHE A 279 2.13 7.06 -2.38
N CYS A 280 1.61 6.80 -1.19
CA CYS A 280 0.18 6.86 -0.91
C CYS A 280 -0.04 7.11 0.57
N PHE A 281 -1.22 7.62 0.90
CA PHE A 281 -1.69 7.79 2.27
C PHE A 281 -2.79 6.78 2.55
N LEU A 282 -2.62 5.96 3.58
CA LEU A 282 -3.55 4.92 3.98
C LEU A 282 -4.18 5.25 5.32
N ALA A 283 -5.50 5.16 5.38
CA ALA A 283 -6.26 5.27 6.61
C ALA A 283 -7.70 4.77 6.42
N ASP A 284 -8.51 4.86 7.47
CA ASP A 284 -9.94 4.67 7.36
C ASP A 284 -10.61 5.80 6.55
N SER A 285 -11.90 5.62 6.21
CA SER A 285 -12.64 6.60 5.40
C SER A 285 -12.81 7.96 6.09
N LEU A 286 -12.73 8.03 7.42
CA LEU A 286 -12.87 9.30 8.15
C LEU A 286 -11.58 10.09 8.07
N MET A 287 -10.45 9.42 8.30
CA MET A 287 -9.13 10.02 8.24
C MET A 287 -8.74 10.41 6.81
N HIS A 288 -9.11 9.59 5.81
CA HIS A 288 -8.98 10.02 4.40
C HIS A 288 -9.76 11.31 4.14
N ALA A 289 -10.96 11.47 4.70
CA ALA A 289 -11.75 12.69 4.49
C ALA A 289 -11.02 13.93 5.06
N GLU A 290 -10.44 13.82 6.26
CA GLU A 290 -9.63 14.88 6.87
C GLU A 290 -8.41 15.25 6.02
N VAL A 291 -7.65 14.27 5.53
CA VAL A 291 -6.42 14.49 4.74
C VAL A 291 -6.69 15.02 3.33
N THR A 292 -7.85 14.68 2.76
CA THR A 292 -8.25 15.09 1.41
C THR A 292 -9.10 16.35 1.38
N ASN A 293 -9.23 17.04 2.52
CA ASN A 293 -10.10 18.21 2.69
C ASN A 293 -11.54 17.94 2.22
N THR A 294 -12.08 16.74 2.45
CA THR A 294 -13.44 16.35 2.07
C THR A 294 -14.31 16.12 3.30
N PRO A 295 -15.64 16.33 3.22
CA PRO A 295 -16.48 16.13 4.39
C PRO A 295 -16.63 14.64 4.74
N ASN A 296 -16.85 14.36 6.03
CA ASN A 296 -17.11 13.00 6.51
C ASN A 296 -18.21 12.30 5.68
N PRO A 297 -17.90 11.17 4.99
CA PRO A 297 -18.78 10.55 4.01
C PRO A 297 -20.19 10.23 4.52
N GLY A 298 -20.32 9.75 5.77
CA GLY A 298 -21.56 9.14 6.26
C GLY A 298 -22.77 10.09 6.30
N SER A 299 -22.53 11.38 6.54
CA SER A 299 -23.57 12.40 6.68
C SER A 299 -23.53 13.49 5.60
N SER A 300 -22.49 13.48 4.76
CA SER A 300 -22.21 14.50 3.75
C SER A 300 -23.09 14.38 2.51
N LEU A 301 -23.51 15.52 1.95
CA LEU A 301 -24.12 15.60 0.62
C LEU A 301 -23.12 15.32 -0.50
N ASN A 302 -21.82 15.42 -0.21
CA ASN A 302 -20.71 15.07 -1.09
C ASN A 302 -19.90 13.95 -0.43
N PRO A 303 -20.34 12.68 -0.51
CA PRO A 303 -19.78 11.61 0.31
C PRO A 303 -18.52 10.96 -0.28
N CYS A 304 -18.05 11.40 -1.45
CA CYS A 304 -16.95 10.78 -2.16
C CYS A 304 -15.75 11.73 -2.29
N GLN A 305 -14.57 11.26 -1.86
CA GLN A 305 -13.31 11.98 -2.05
C GLN A 305 -12.78 11.87 -3.48
N MET A 306 -13.21 10.87 -4.24
CA MET A 306 -12.69 10.58 -5.58
C MET A 306 -13.46 11.30 -6.70
N CYS A 307 -14.74 11.63 -6.46
CA CYS A 307 -15.63 12.15 -7.50
C CYS A 307 -16.66 13.14 -6.94
N ALA A 308 -17.35 13.82 -7.84
CA ALA A 308 -18.33 14.87 -7.58
C ALA A 308 -19.74 14.32 -7.28
N LEU A 309 -19.87 13.10 -6.72
CA LEU A 309 -21.16 12.58 -6.27
C LEU A 309 -21.78 13.57 -5.28
N HIS A 310 -22.96 14.08 -5.62
CA HIS A 310 -23.64 15.14 -4.89
C HIS A 310 -25.13 14.85 -4.73
N ALA A 311 -25.72 15.29 -3.63
CA ALA A 311 -27.17 15.40 -3.47
C ALA A 311 -27.53 16.79 -2.94
N GLU A 312 -28.54 17.44 -3.51
CA GLU A 312 -29.05 18.73 -3.03
C GLU A 312 -29.55 18.67 -1.57
N GLY A 313 -30.12 17.51 -1.21
CA GLY A 313 -30.67 17.24 0.12
C GLY A 313 -30.59 15.77 0.48
N LYS A 314 -30.75 15.44 1.77
CA LYS A 314 -30.75 14.04 2.23
C LYS A 314 -31.94 13.24 1.67
N ASP A 315 -33.07 13.92 1.51
CA ASP A 315 -34.28 13.43 0.86
C ASP A 315 -34.04 13.13 -0.62
N GLN A 316 -33.22 13.93 -1.31
CA GLN A 316 -32.92 13.76 -2.75
C GLN A 316 -32.06 12.53 -3.07
N ARG A 317 -31.50 11.86 -2.07
CA ARG A 317 -30.74 10.61 -2.26
C ARG A 317 -31.58 9.43 -2.74
N ASN A 318 -32.90 9.53 -2.68
CA ASN A 318 -33.81 8.49 -3.17
C ASN A 318 -34.21 8.67 -4.65
N THR A 319 -33.77 9.75 -5.29
CA THR A 319 -34.09 10.05 -6.69
C THR A 319 -33.36 9.12 -7.64
N LEU A 320 -33.95 8.85 -8.81
CA LEU A 320 -33.30 8.05 -9.85
C LEU A 320 -31.96 8.67 -10.27
N ASP A 321 -31.92 9.99 -10.42
CA ASP A 321 -30.71 10.72 -10.80
C ASP A 321 -29.56 10.49 -9.83
N TYR A 322 -29.80 10.66 -8.52
CA TYR A 322 -28.77 10.37 -7.52
C TYR A 322 -28.35 8.90 -7.53
N VAL A 323 -29.29 7.95 -7.71
CA VAL A 323 -28.96 6.52 -7.78
C VAL A 323 -28.07 6.20 -8.99
N LEU A 324 -28.35 6.79 -10.16
CA LEU A 324 -27.52 6.65 -11.37
C LEU A 324 -26.11 7.23 -11.15
N GLN A 325 -26.02 8.44 -10.57
CA GLN A 325 -24.74 9.06 -10.20
C GLN A 325 -23.97 8.20 -9.17
N PHE A 326 -24.66 7.69 -8.15
CA PHE A 326 -24.09 6.81 -7.13
C PHE A 326 -23.54 5.52 -7.73
N LEU A 327 -24.19 4.99 -8.76
CA LEU A 327 -23.75 3.82 -9.51
C LEU A 327 -22.70 4.10 -10.57
N ARG A 328 -22.42 5.38 -10.86
CA ARG A 328 -21.58 5.83 -11.97
C ARG A 328 -22.04 5.25 -13.31
N ILE A 329 -23.34 5.31 -13.56
CA ILE A 329 -23.95 4.91 -14.83
C ILE A 329 -24.78 6.05 -15.41
N ASN A 330 -24.76 6.15 -16.73
CA ASN A 330 -25.63 7.06 -17.47
C ASN A 330 -27.04 6.44 -17.61
N PRO A 331 -28.07 7.23 -17.97
CA PRO A 331 -29.43 6.72 -18.17
C PRO A 331 -29.56 5.59 -19.21
N ASP A 332 -28.63 5.52 -20.17
CA ASP A 332 -28.55 4.46 -21.19
C ASP A 332 -27.85 3.17 -20.69
N GLY A 333 -27.37 3.17 -19.44
CA GLY A 333 -26.64 2.07 -18.82
C GLY A 333 -25.13 2.04 -19.11
N SER A 334 -24.62 2.99 -19.89
CA SER A 334 -23.17 3.14 -20.10
C SER A 334 -22.46 3.64 -18.84
N GLU A 335 -21.16 3.37 -18.73
CA GLU A 335 -20.34 3.84 -17.59
C GLU A 335 -20.21 5.37 -17.63
N ALA A 336 -20.60 6.04 -16.55
CA ALA A 336 -20.44 7.49 -16.43
C ALA A 336 -18.95 7.81 -16.19
N ALA A 337 -18.27 8.27 -17.24
CA ALA A 337 -16.94 8.86 -17.18
C ALA A 337 -17.06 10.38 -16.94
N GLY A 338 -16.19 10.98 -16.14
CA GLY A 338 -16.03 12.45 -16.08
C GLY A 338 -16.41 13.17 -14.78
N SER A 339 -16.92 12.49 -13.75
CA SER A 339 -17.20 13.13 -12.46
C SER A 339 -16.01 13.17 -11.49
N LYS A 340 -14.78 12.92 -11.94
CA LYS A 340 -13.61 12.84 -11.05
C LYS A 340 -13.29 14.19 -10.43
N ARG A 341 -13.00 14.21 -9.13
CA ARG A 341 -12.45 15.40 -8.46
C ARG A 341 -11.04 15.64 -8.96
N LYS A 342 -10.64 16.92 -9.02
CA LYS A 342 -9.26 17.33 -9.27
C LYS A 342 -8.66 17.85 -7.97
N TRP A 343 -7.46 17.38 -7.62
CA TRP A 343 -6.81 17.82 -6.39
C TRP A 343 -6.47 19.32 -6.41
N SER A 344 -6.03 19.85 -7.55
CA SER A 344 -5.78 21.29 -7.71
C SER A 344 -7.00 22.15 -7.41
N GLU A 345 -8.18 21.73 -7.89
CA GLU A 345 -9.46 22.41 -7.63
C GLU A 345 -9.85 22.35 -6.14
N THR A 346 -9.56 21.25 -5.44
CA THR A 346 -9.73 21.16 -3.97
C THR A 346 -8.81 22.13 -3.24
N CYS A 347 -7.56 22.28 -3.67
CA CYS A 347 -6.61 23.25 -3.11
C CYS A 347 -7.12 24.68 -3.32
N GLU A 348 -7.45 25.05 -4.55
CA GLU A 348 -7.97 26.38 -4.92
C GLU A 348 -9.24 26.72 -4.13
N ARG A 349 -10.22 25.82 -4.09
CA ARG A 349 -11.47 26.02 -3.36
C ARG A 349 -11.26 26.13 -1.85
N THR A 350 -10.25 25.48 -1.29
CA THR A 350 -9.92 25.61 0.13
C THR A 350 -9.49 27.05 0.45
N VAL A 351 -8.65 27.66 -0.39
CA VAL A 351 -8.22 29.06 -0.25
C VAL A 351 -9.37 30.03 -0.52
N GLU A 352 -10.20 29.75 -1.52
CA GLU A 352 -11.40 30.55 -1.83
C GLU A 352 -12.38 30.56 -0.65
N LEU A 353 -12.57 29.42 0.02
CA LEU A 353 -13.44 29.32 1.19
C LEU A 353 -12.95 30.18 2.36
N TYR A 354 -11.64 30.19 2.61
CA TYR A 354 -11.06 31.08 3.62
C TYR A 354 -11.28 32.55 3.26
N SER A 355 -11.00 32.93 2.01
CA SER A 355 -11.20 34.31 1.53
C SER A 355 -12.68 34.73 1.66
N THR A 356 -13.61 33.84 1.29
CA THR A 356 -15.05 34.06 1.46
C THR A 356 -15.44 34.27 2.93
N ALA A 357 -14.82 33.54 3.86
CA ALA A 357 -15.12 33.66 5.28
C ALA A 357 -14.64 34.98 5.88
N ILE A 358 -13.52 35.52 5.39
CA ILE A 358 -12.92 36.78 5.86
C ILE A 358 -13.52 38.00 5.16
N GLU A 359 -13.73 37.95 3.85
CA GLU A 359 -14.06 39.10 3.00
C GLU A 359 -15.55 39.24 2.70
N GLU A 360 -16.31 38.14 2.67
CA GLU A 360 -17.73 38.15 2.33
C GLU A 360 -18.62 37.97 3.57
N SER A 361 -18.94 36.72 3.93
CA SER A 361 -19.74 36.40 5.11
C SER A 361 -19.67 34.93 5.50
N ASN A 362 -19.93 34.62 6.77
CA ASN A 362 -20.03 33.25 7.24
C ASN A 362 -21.18 32.47 6.55
N ALA A 363 -22.29 33.12 6.18
CA ALA A 363 -23.39 32.46 5.47
C ALA A 363 -22.96 31.96 4.09
N GLU A 364 -22.22 32.79 3.36
CA GLU A 364 -21.71 32.46 2.03
C GLU A 364 -20.61 31.40 2.08
N PHE A 365 -19.72 31.48 3.08
CA PHE A 365 -18.75 30.42 3.37
C PHE A 365 -19.44 29.06 3.57
N ILE A 366 -20.49 28.99 4.40
CA ILE A 366 -21.23 27.74 4.64
C ILE A 366 -21.92 27.23 3.37
N ARG A 367 -22.45 28.13 2.53
CA ARG A 367 -23.08 27.80 1.24
C ARG A 367 -22.05 27.20 0.27
N LYS A 368 -20.94 27.89 -0.01
CA LYS A 368 -19.87 27.42 -0.89
C LYS A 368 -19.24 26.12 -0.37
N LYS A 369 -18.97 26.03 0.94
CA LYS A 369 -18.42 24.81 1.59
C LYS A 369 -19.26 23.58 1.29
N ARG A 370 -20.59 23.71 1.40
CA ARG A 370 -21.53 22.63 1.10
C ARG A 370 -21.59 22.31 -0.39
N HIS A 371 -21.60 23.32 -1.24
CA HIS A 371 -21.67 23.14 -2.70
C HIS A 371 -20.41 22.46 -3.24
N TYR A 372 -19.23 22.97 -2.89
CA TYR A 372 -17.94 22.40 -3.28
C TYR A 372 -17.69 21.02 -2.66
N GLY A 373 -18.28 20.76 -1.49
CA GLY A 373 -17.97 19.55 -0.72
C GLY A 373 -16.49 19.50 -0.37
N VAL A 374 -15.98 20.62 0.16
CA VAL A 374 -14.60 20.80 0.61
C VAL A 374 -14.66 21.27 2.06
N THR A 375 -13.78 20.76 2.92
CA THR A 375 -13.67 21.20 4.30
C THR A 375 -12.26 20.99 4.82
N ASP A 376 -11.69 22.04 5.40
CA ASP A 376 -10.38 21.99 6.06
C ASP A 376 -10.62 22.16 7.57
N SER A 377 -10.48 21.08 8.34
CA SER A 377 -10.77 21.11 9.78
C SER A 377 -9.81 22.01 10.57
N LEU A 378 -8.57 22.17 10.10
CA LEU A 378 -7.60 23.07 10.72
C LEU A 378 -7.98 24.53 10.46
N ASN A 379 -8.28 24.89 9.22
CA ASN A 379 -8.70 26.24 8.87
C ASN A 379 -10.03 26.63 9.53
N ASN A 380 -11.00 25.71 9.55
CA ASN A 380 -12.26 25.92 10.26
C ASN A 380 -12.02 26.24 11.75
N HIS A 381 -11.07 25.56 12.40
CA HIS A 381 -10.76 25.81 13.80
C HIS A 381 -10.25 27.23 14.04
N PHE A 382 -9.39 27.74 13.17
CA PHE A 382 -8.94 29.13 13.21
C PHE A 382 -10.12 30.10 13.04
N LEU A 383 -10.93 29.93 11.99
CA LEU A 383 -12.08 30.78 11.70
C LEU A 383 -13.14 30.77 12.82
N GLU A 384 -13.48 29.61 13.36
CA GLU A 384 -14.52 29.46 14.39
C GLU A 384 -14.13 30.04 15.75
N ASN A 385 -12.82 30.12 16.04
CA ASN A 385 -12.28 30.57 17.32
C ASN A 385 -11.61 31.95 17.25
N TYR A 386 -11.47 32.55 16.06
CA TYR A 386 -10.86 33.87 15.89
C TYR A 386 -11.40 34.92 16.86
N THR A 387 -12.73 35.01 17.02
CA THR A 387 -13.37 35.96 17.95
C THR A 387 -13.55 35.44 19.37
N LYS A 388 -13.29 34.15 19.62
CA LYS A 388 -13.58 33.47 20.90
C LYS A 388 -12.33 33.24 21.75
N ASP A 389 -11.17 33.11 21.11
CA ASP A 389 -9.90 32.81 21.76
C ASP A 389 -8.84 33.86 21.35
N PRO A 390 -8.46 34.77 22.26
CA PRO A 390 -7.43 35.77 21.99
C PRO A 390 -6.09 35.18 21.53
N GLN A 391 -5.73 33.96 21.98
CA GLN A 391 -4.48 33.32 21.56
C GLN A 391 -4.54 32.85 20.11
N ILE A 392 -5.72 32.45 19.63
CA ILE A 392 -5.94 32.09 18.23
C ILE A 392 -5.91 33.35 17.35
N CYS A 393 -6.56 34.43 17.79
CA CYS A 393 -6.51 35.74 17.12
C CYS A 393 -5.06 36.21 16.92
N GLU A 394 -4.28 36.29 18.00
CA GLU A 394 -2.88 36.71 17.96
C GLU A 394 -2.03 35.81 17.06
N LYS A 395 -2.28 34.50 17.04
CA LYS A 395 -1.58 33.58 16.13
C LYS A 395 -1.93 33.82 14.66
N MET A 396 -3.20 34.03 14.35
CA MET A 396 -3.63 34.31 12.98
C MET A 396 -3.02 35.61 12.47
N GLU A 397 -3.05 36.67 13.27
CA GLU A 397 -2.42 37.96 12.97
C GLU A 397 -0.91 37.79 12.73
N LYS A 398 -0.21 37.07 13.61
CA LYS A 398 1.23 36.75 13.41
C LYS A 398 1.50 35.96 12.13
N PHE A 399 0.66 34.99 11.79
CA PHE A 399 0.82 34.25 10.53
C PHE A 399 0.57 35.14 9.31
N ILE A 400 -0.33 36.11 9.39
CA ILE A 400 -0.57 37.06 8.29
C ILE A 400 0.61 38.04 8.18
N GLU A 401 1.04 38.64 9.29
CA GLU A 401 2.17 39.58 9.34
C GLU A 401 3.49 38.95 8.86
N ALA A 402 3.70 37.66 9.13
CA ALA A 402 4.90 36.93 8.73
C ALA A 402 4.85 36.33 7.31
N ASP A 403 3.76 36.57 6.55
CA ASP A 403 3.50 35.89 5.27
C ASP A 403 3.51 34.34 5.40
N GLU A 404 2.95 33.87 6.52
CA GLU A 404 2.84 32.46 6.90
C GLU A 404 1.40 31.94 6.95
N SER A 405 0.47 32.60 6.25
CA SER A 405 -0.96 32.27 6.24
C SER A 405 -1.25 30.80 5.89
N GLN A 406 -0.39 30.17 5.09
CA GLN A 406 -0.42 28.73 4.76
C GLN A 406 -0.38 27.81 5.99
N LYS A 407 0.09 28.27 7.16
CA LYS A 407 0.07 27.48 8.42
C LYS A 407 -1.34 27.30 8.98
N MET A 408 -2.31 28.10 8.54
CA MET A 408 -3.72 27.97 8.92
C MET A 408 -4.48 26.89 8.13
N PHE A 409 -3.84 26.27 7.13
CA PHE A 409 -4.47 25.30 6.24
C PHE A 409 -3.87 23.90 6.42
N SER A 410 -4.63 22.89 5.99
CA SER A 410 -4.21 21.51 5.91
C SER A 410 -2.82 21.40 5.27
N PRO A 411 -1.83 20.80 5.97
CA PRO A 411 -0.49 20.66 5.43
C PRO A 411 -0.43 19.85 4.14
N TYR A 412 -1.40 19.00 3.86
CA TYR A 412 -1.41 18.17 2.66
C TYR A 412 -1.58 18.96 1.35
N LEU A 413 -2.16 20.16 1.42
CA LEU A 413 -2.28 21.05 0.24
C LEU A 413 -0.92 21.45 -0.34
N LYS A 414 0.14 21.42 0.48
CA LYS A 414 1.52 21.74 0.09
C LYS A 414 2.44 20.52 0.00
N LEU A 415 1.92 19.30 0.19
CA LEU A 415 2.73 18.08 0.12
C LEU A 415 3.13 17.83 -1.34
N LYS A 416 4.44 17.88 -1.63
CA LYS A 416 4.97 17.73 -2.98
C LYS A 416 4.81 16.29 -3.47
N GLY A 417 4.38 16.14 -4.73
CA GLY A 417 4.16 14.84 -5.36
C GLY A 417 2.94 14.07 -4.84
N PHE A 418 2.04 14.71 -4.08
CA PHE A 418 0.83 14.11 -3.54
C PHE A 418 -0.44 14.69 -4.19
N ASP A 419 -1.28 13.80 -4.69
CA ASP A 419 -2.62 14.08 -5.20
C ASP A 419 -3.64 13.43 -4.26
N GLY A 420 -4.35 14.24 -3.46
CA GLY A 420 -5.32 13.72 -2.48
C GLY A 420 -6.52 12.97 -3.09
N VAL A 421 -6.71 13.01 -4.41
CA VAL A 421 -7.69 12.15 -5.09
C VAL A 421 -7.04 10.83 -5.47
N LYS A 422 -5.88 10.84 -6.14
CA LYS A 422 -5.26 9.62 -6.66
C LYS A 422 -4.50 8.82 -5.61
N ASP A 423 -3.98 9.48 -4.59
CA ASP A 423 -2.98 8.92 -3.66
C ASP A 423 -3.55 8.42 -2.34
N THR A 424 -4.87 8.45 -2.22
CA THR A 424 -5.63 7.83 -1.13
C THR A 424 -6.45 6.66 -1.68
N PRO A 425 -5.85 5.47 -1.86
CA PRO A 425 -6.53 4.35 -2.50
C PRO A 425 -7.74 3.85 -1.67
N ILE A 426 -8.63 3.10 -2.32
CA ILE A 426 -9.78 2.48 -1.66
C ILE A 426 -9.32 1.40 -0.68
N GLU A 427 -9.28 1.74 0.60
CA GLU A 427 -8.82 0.85 1.67
C GLU A 427 -9.82 -0.31 1.89
N ILE A 428 -9.38 -1.53 1.59
CA ILE A 428 -10.25 -2.70 1.48
C ILE A 428 -10.73 -3.22 2.83
N LEU A 429 -9.98 -3.06 3.92
CA LEU A 429 -10.44 -3.50 5.23
C LEU A 429 -11.68 -2.71 5.66
N HIS A 430 -11.66 -1.38 5.50
CA HIS A 430 -12.73 -0.48 5.88
C HIS A 430 -13.87 -0.45 4.87
N VAL A 431 -13.59 -0.51 3.57
CA VAL A 431 -14.63 -0.42 2.52
C VAL A 431 -15.31 -1.76 2.28
N VAL A 432 -14.54 -2.86 2.27
CA VAL A 432 -15.05 -4.21 1.97
C VAL A 432 -15.53 -4.90 3.25
N LEU A 433 -14.59 -5.27 4.13
CA LEU A 433 -14.86 -6.16 5.27
C LEU A 433 -15.67 -5.46 6.37
N LEU A 434 -15.15 -4.34 6.89
CA LEU A 434 -15.82 -3.49 7.88
C LEU A 434 -16.85 -2.53 7.25
N GLY A 435 -17.00 -2.59 5.92
CA GLY A 435 -17.96 -1.84 5.14
C GLY A 435 -19.13 -2.70 4.70
N PHE A 436 -19.24 -2.96 3.39
CA PHE A 436 -20.43 -3.61 2.85
C PHE A 436 -20.64 -5.04 3.36
N VAL A 437 -19.57 -5.83 3.58
CA VAL A 437 -19.70 -7.18 4.15
C VAL A 437 -20.30 -7.13 5.55
N LYS A 438 -19.77 -6.28 6.43
CA LYS A 438 -20.33 -6.04 7.76
C LYS A 438 -21.79 -5.59 7.72
N TYR A 439 -22.13 -4.68 6.80
CA TYR A 439 -23.51 -4.20 6.67
C TYR A 439 -24.47 -5.32 6.24
N LEU A 440 -24.06 -6.16 5.30
CA LEU A 440 -24.84 -7.32 4.83
C LEU A 440 -24.93 -8.42 5.88
N ALA A 441 -23.85 -8.71 6.60
CA ALA A 441 -23.84 -9.66 7.72
C ALA A 441 -24.86 -9.25 8.79
N ARG A 442 -24.91 -7.94 9.12
CA ARG A 442 -25.90 -7.42 10.05
C ARG A 442 -27.34 -7.55 9.53
N ASP A 443 -27.59 -7.30 8.23
CA ASP A 443 -28.94 -7.43 7.65
C ASP A 443 -29.40 -8.90 7.52
N ALA A 444 -28.48 -9.81 7.26
CA ALA A 444 -28.77 -11.23 7.06
C ALA A 444 -28.86 -12.00 8.38
N LEU A 445 -27.94 -11.75 9.32
CA LEU A 445 -27.67 -12.67 10.43
C LEU A 445 -27.89 -12.08 11.83
N SER A 446 -28.23 -10.79 11.96
CA SER A 446 -28.49 -10.23 13.29
C SER A 446 -29.68 -10.93 13.97
N GLY A 447 -29.65 -11.05 15.30
CA GLY A 447 -30.65 -11.82 16.05
C GLY A 447 -32.12 -11.37 15.91
N LYS A 448 -32.38 -10.20 15.31
CA LYS A 448 -33.74 -9.77 14.91
C LYS A 448 -34.24 -10.42 13.61
N LYS A 449 -33.34 -11.04 12.84
CA LYS A 449 -33.59 -11.60 11.50
C LYS A 449 -33.67 -13.13 11.52
N LEU A 450 -32.95 -13.78 12.43
CA LEU A 450 -32.96 -15.23 12.61
C LEU A 450 -33.76 -15.63 13.85
N LYS A 451 -34.63 -16.63 13.71
CA LYS A 451 -35.36 -17.25 14.84
C LYS A 451 -34.37 -17.94 15.80
N PRO A 452 -34.71 -18.14 17.10
CA PRO A 452 -33.80 -18.76 18.07
C PRO A 452 -33.23 -20.13 17.63
N HIS A 453 -34.05 -20.98 17.02
CA HIS A 453 -33.57 -22.28 16.50
C HIS A 453 -32.57 -22.12 15.35
N GLN A 454 -32.78 -21.16 14.44
CA GLN A 454 -31.86 -20.87 13.33
C GLN A 454 -30.52 -20.31 13.85
N GLN A 455 -30.54 -19.54 14.94
CA GLN A 455 -29.31 -19.07 15.58
C GLN A 455 -28.51 -20.23 16.20
N ASN A 456 -29.21 -21.19 16.83
CA ASN A 456 -28.55 -22.39 17.36
C ASN A 456 -27.98 -23.26 16.25
N GLU A 457 -28.72 -23.45 15.17
CA GLU A 457 -28.24 -24.19 13.99
C GLU A 457 -27.05 -23.49 13.33
N LEU A 458 -27.08 -22.15 13.19
CA LEU A 458 -25.95 -21.37 12.71
C LEU A 458 -24.70 -21.57 13.57
N ARG A 459 -24.85 -21.57 14.91
CA ARG A 459 -23.73 -21.85 15.83
C ARG A 459 -23.19 -23.26 15.62
N ALA A 460 -24.06 -24.26 15.53
CA ALA A 460 -23.65 -25.65 15.30
C ALA A 460 -22.89 -25.80 13.98
N ARG A 461 -23.40 -25.20 12.89
CA ARG A 461 -22.74 -25.23 11.57
C ARG A 461 -21.37 -24.55 11.58
N LEU A 462 -21.25 -23.38 12.22
CA LEU A 462 -19.96 -22.70 12.36
C LEU A 462 -18.97 -23.52 13.22
N GLN A 463 -19.46 -24.19 14.26
CA GLN A 463 -18.63 -25.01 15.15
C GLN A 463 -18.11 -26.27 14.46
N LEU A 464 -18.91 -26.85 13.56
CA LEU A 464 -18.59 -28.06 12.78
C LEU A 464 -17.95 -27.76 11.43
N PHE A 465 -17.80 -26.48 11.06
CA PHE A 465 -17.22 -26.10 9.78
C PHE A 465 -15.73 -26.49 9.75
N ASN A 466 -15.35 -27.35 8.80
CA ASN A 466 -13.95 -27.75 8.66
C ASN A 466 -13.11 -26.57 8.14
N THR A 467 -12.22 -26.05 8.99
CA THR A 467 -11.35 -24.91 8.71
C THR A 467 -9.99 -25.25 8.12
N GLN A 468 -9.69 -26.54 7.99
CA GLN A 468 -8.37 -27.07 7.61
C GLN A 468 -7.90 -26.53 6.25
N ALA A 469 -8.76 -26.62 5.22
CA ALA A 469 -8.46 -26.11 3.88
C ALA A 469 -8.41 -24.56 3.80
N LEU A 470 -8.83 -23.85 4.85
CA LEU A 470 -8.72 -22.39 4.93
C LEU A 470 -7.47 -21.94 5.71
N ASN A 471 -6.72 -22.87 6.29
CA ASN A 471 -5.56 -22.60 7.15
C ASN A 471 -5.88 -21.58 8.27
N ILE A 472 -7.01 -21.78 8.94
CA ILE A 472 -7.46 -20.96 10.08
C ILE A 472 -7.76 -21.84 11.29
N PRO A 473 -7.61 -21.32 12.52
CA PRO A 473 -8.01 -22.04 13.72
C PRO A 473 -9.52 -22.32 13.74
N PRO A 474 -9.99 -23.31 14.54
CA PRO A 474 -11.41 -23.58 14.71
C PRO A 474 -12.21 -22.32 15.07
N ILE A 475 -13.42 -22.21 14.51
CA ILE A 475 -14.27 -21.02 14.71
C ILE A 475 -14.91 -21.09 16.10
N ASN A 476 -14.71 -20.04 16.91
CA ASN A 476 -15.47 -19.88 18.15
C ASN A 476 -16.91 -19.42 17.82
N ALA A 477 -17.77 -20.38 17.49
CA ALA A 477 -19.11 -20.12 16.98
C ALA A 477 -19.99 -19.29 17.94
N LYS A 478 -19.86 -19.52 19.25
CA LYS A 478 -20.61 -18.79 20.28
C LYS A 478 -20.26 -17.30 20.24
N SER A 479 -18.97 -16.97 20.31
CA SER A 479 -18.50 -15.58 20.23
C SER A 479 -18.89 -14.95 18.90
N PHE A 480 -18.66 -15.67 17.80
CA PHE A 480 -18.87 -15.20 16.44
C PHE A 480 -20.33 -14.77 16.18
N VAL A 481 -21.31 -15.60 16.59
CA VAL A 481 -22.73 -15.28 16.41
C VAL A 481 -23.19 -14.17 17.37
N ASN A 482 -22.75 -14.22 18.64
CA ASN A 482 -23.15 -13.22 19.64
C ASN A 482 -22.62 -11.82 19.29
N HIS A 483 -21.43 -11.75 18.70
CA HIS A 483 -20.74 -10.51 18.37
C HIS A 483 -20.71 -10.20 16.86
N ILE A 484 -21.63 -10.77 16.07
CA ILE A 484 -21.65 -10.64 14.61
C ILE A 484 -21.66 -9.18 14.11
N LYS A 485 -22.13 -8.24 14.93
CA LYS A 485 -22.16 -6.80 14.63
C LYS A 485 -20.82 -6.08 14.85
N SER A 486 -19.91 -6.71 15.59
CA SER A 486 -18.65 -6.16 16.07
C SER A 486 -17.45 -7.06 15.76
N LEU A 487 -17.60 -7.96 14.78
CA LEU A 487 -16.49 -8.76 14.27
C LEU A 487 -15.39 -7.87 13.71
N VAL A 488 -14.16 -8.39 13.72
CA VAL A 488 -12.98 -7.76 13.09
C VAL A 488 -12.80 -8.22 11.64
N GLY A 489 -11.90 -7.58 10.89
CA GLY A 489 -11.66 -7.87 9.47
C GLY A 489 -11.42 -9.36 9.18
N LYS A 490 -10.51 -10.00 9.93
CA LYS A 490 -10.21 -11.44 9.81
C LYS A 490 -11.47 -12.31 9.95
N GLU A 491 -12.32 -12.01 10.93
CA GLU A 491 -13.55 -12.77 11.17
C GLU A 491 -14.57 -12.58 10.03
N PHE A 492 -14.64 -11.39 9.42
CA PHE A 492 -15.46 -11.19 8.23
C PHE A 492 -14.91 -11.93 7.00
N LYS A 493 -13.59 -12.07 6.83
CA LYS A 493 -13.02 -12.94 5.78
C LYS A 493 -13.50 -14.38 5.96
N ILE A 494 -13.42 -14.90 7.19
CA ILE A 494 -13.90 -16.24 7.54
C ILE A 494 -15.41 -16.37 7.26
N LEU A 495 -16.21 -15.36 7.64
CA LEU A 495 -17.65 -15.35 7.38
C LEU A 495 -17.95 -15.50 5.89
N VAL A 496 -17.26 -14.74 5.02
CA VAL A 496 -17.49 -14.79 3.57
C VAL A 496 -17.08 -16.15 2.98
N GLN A 497 -15.95 -16.71 3.41
CA GLN A 497 -15.47 -18.02 2.94
C GLN A 497 -16.41 -19.17 3.36
N ALA A 498 -16.93 -19.13 4.59
CA ALA A 498 -17.83 -20.15 5.11
C ALA A 498 -19.31 -19.96 4.69
N ALA A 499 -19.67 -18.78 4.18
CA ALA A 499 -21.06 -18.36 3.97
C ALA A 499 -21.95 -19.39 3.21
N PRO A 500 -21.51 -19.96 2.08
CA PRO A 500 -22.33 -20.92 1.31
C PRO A 500 -22.75 -22.15 2.11
N PHE A 501 -21.91 -22.55 3.07
CA PHE A 501 -22.08 -23.78 3.83
C PHE A 501 -22.80 -23.56 5.16
N VAL A 502 -22.63 -22.38 5.77
CA VAL A 502 -23.04 -22.16 7.16
C VAL A 502 -24.35 -21.40 7.32
N PHE A 503 -24.71 -20.50 6.39
CA PHE A 503 -25.96 -19.70 6.56
C PHE A 503 -26.81 -19.48 5.30
N PHE A 504 -26.41 -19.95 4.13
CA PHE A 504 -27.18 -19.75 2.88
C PHE A 504 -28.59 -20.34 2.92
N GLN A 505 -28.80 -21.41 3.66
CA GLN A 505 -30.13 -22.02 3.86
C GLN A 505 -31.12 -21.12 4.63
N PHE A 506 -30.62 -20.14 5.39
CA PHE A 506 -31.46 -19.19 6.11
C PHE A 506 -31.81 -17.96 5.26
N LEU A 507 -31.24 -17.85 4.05
CA LEU A 507 -31.42 -16.70 3.18
C LEU A 507 -32.55 -16.94 2.17
N THR A 508 -33.35 -15.90 1.95
CA THR A 508 -34.27 -15.82 0.79
C THR A 508 -33.48 -15.87 -0.53
N PRO A 509 -34.10 -16.26 -1.67
CA PRO A 509 -33.42 -16.27 -2.98
C PRO A 509 -32.70 -14.97 -3.34
N LYS A 510 -33.34 -13.81 -3.13
CA LYS A 510 -32.74 -12.48 -3.39
C LYS A 510 -31.47 -12.24 -2.55
N ARG A 511 -31.53 -12.53 -1.25
CA ARG A 511 -30.37 -12.42 -0.34
C ARG A 511 -29.26 -13.42 -0.67
N LYS A 512 -29.62 -14.65 -1.08
CA LYS A 512 -28.65 -15.64 -1.55
C LYS A 512 -27.90 -15.12 -2.78
N ALA A 513 -28.59 -14.50 -3.74
CA ALA A 513 -27.93 -13.89 -4.91
C ALA A 513 -26.91 -12.79 -4.53
N ILE A 514 -27.25 -11.91 -3.57
CA ILE A 514 -26.29 -10.92 -3.05
C ILE A 514 -25.06 -11.61 -2.46
N TRP A 515 -25.26 -12.58 -1.58
CA TRP A 515 -24.15 -13.26 -0.91
C TRP A 515 -23.32 -14.12 -1.86
N THR A 516 -23.92 -14.72 -2.88
CA THR A 516 -23.18 -15.37 -3.96
C THR A 516 -22.26 -14.38 -4.67
N ALA A 517 -22.75 -13.18 -5.02
CA ALA A 517 -21.91 -12.14 -5.61
C ALA A 517 -20.80 -11.68 -4.65
N VAL A 518 -21.08 -11.56 -3.34
CA VAL A 518 -20.07 -11.24 -2.31
C VAL A 518 -18.99 -12.33 -2.22
N CYS A 519 -19.39 -13.61 -2.21
CA CYS A 519 -18.48 -14.75 -2.15
C CYS A 519 -17.62 -14.91 -3.42
N GLN A 520 -18.00 -14.31 -4.55
CA GLN A 520 -17.16 -14.22 -5.74
C GLN A 520 -16.25 -12.98 -5.70
N LEU A 521 -16.82 -11.82 -5.35
CA LEU A 521 -16.13 -10.54 -5.37
C LEU A 521 -15.02 -10.45 -4.31
N VAL A 522 -15.31 -10.82 -3.07
CA VAL A 522 -14.36 -10.60 -1.96
C VAL A 522 -13.08 -11.42 -2.13
N PRO A 523 -13.11 -12.75 -2.42
CA PRO A 523 -11.87 -13.48 -2.69
C PRO A 523 -11.07 -12.88 -3.86
N PHE A 524 -11.76 -12.39 -4.89
CA PHE A 524 -11.12 -11.76 -6.03
C PHE A 524 -10.43 -10.44 -5.67
N ILE A 525 -10.97 -9.64 -4.73
CA ILE A 525 -10.33 -8.43 -4.21
C ILE A 525 -9.05 -8.74 -3.42
N PHE A 526 -9.07 -9.83 -2.63
CA PHE A 526 -7.99 -10.17 -1.69
C PHE A 526 -6.88 -11.03 -2.32
N VAL A 527 -6.80 -11.12 -3.64
CA VAL A 527 -5.64 -11.74 -4.30
C VAL A 527 -4.37 -10.95 -4.01
N THR A 528 -3.27 -11.66 -3.79
CA THR A 528 -1.95 -11.05 -3.51
C THR A 528 -1.12 -10.82 -4.76
N LYS A 529 -1.60 -11.31 -5.90
CA LYS A 529 -0.90 -11.30 -7.17
C LYS A 529 -1.91 -11.20 -8.32
N ILE A 530 -1.66 -10.29 -9.27
CA ILE A 530 -2.48 -10.12 -10.47
C ILE A 530 -1.64 -10.54 -11.68
N ASN A 531 -2.00 -11.65 -12.33
CA ASN A 531 -1.24 -12.18 -13.46
C ASN A 531 -1.42 -11.37 -14.75
N ASN A 532 -2.62 -10.87 -15.00
CA ASN A 532 -2.94 -10.03 -16.14
C ASN A 532 -3.81 -8.87 -15.66
N MET A 533 -3.27 -7.64 -15.71
CA MET A 533 -3.95 -6.46 -15.19
C MET A 533 -5.23 -6.16 -15.99
N GLU A 534 -5.20 -6.26 -17.32
CA GLU A 534 -6.34 -5.95 -18.18
C GLU A 534 -7.52 -6.91 -17.94
N GLU A 535 -7.26 -8.20 -17.90
CA GLU A 535 -8.28 -9.22 -17.61
C GLU A 535 -8.82 -9.07 -16.20
N TYR A 536 -7.95 -8.82 -15.21
CA TYR A 536 -8.35 -8.60 -13.84
C TYR A 536 -9.29 -7.39 -13.73
N GLN A 537 -8.95 -6.28 -14.40
CA GLN A 537 -9.78 -5.06 -14.46
C GLN A 537 -11.17 -5.32 -15.07
N LYS A 538 -11.24 -6.10 -16.16
CA LYS A 538 -12.53 -6.50 -16.76
C LYS A 538 -13.36 -7.31 -15.75
N ARG A 539 -12.77 -8.34 -15.13
CA ARG A 539 -13.46 -9.23 -14.19
C ARG A 539 -13.90 -8.53 -12.90
N ILE A 540 -13.04 -7.71 -12.28
CA ILE A 540 -13.39 -7.02 -11.03
C ILE A 540 -14.55 -6.04 -11.25
N LYS A 541 -14.56 -5.30 -12.37
CA LYS A 541 -15.68 -4.42 -12.73
C LYS A 541 -17.00 -5.20 -12.89
N ILE A 542 -16.96 -6.37 -13.52
CA ILE A 542 -18.13 -7.26 -13.65
C ILE A 542 -18.62 -7.72 -12.27
N TYR A 543 -17.73 -8.19 -11.39
CA TYR A 543 -18.11 -8.65 -10.06
C TYR A 543 -18.68 -7.52 -9.19
N ILE A 544 -18.11 -6.32 -9.26
CA ILE A 544 -18.66 -5.14 -8.56
C ILE A 544 -20.05 -4.82 -9.10
N ARG A 545 -20.23 -4.74 -10.43
CA ARG A 545 -21.54 -4.44 -11.04
C ARG A 545 -22.59 -5.49 -10.68
N ASN A 546 -22.24 -6.77 -10.72
CA ASN A 546 -23.13 -7.87 -10.33
C ASN A 546 -23.56 -7.76 -8.86
N PHE A 547 -22.60 -7.47 -7.98
CA PHE A 547 -22.88 -7.22 -6.56
C PHE A 547 -23.82 -6.02 -6.36
N MET A 548 -23.53 -4.88 -6.99
CA MET A 548 -24.34 -3.66 -6.89
C MET A 548 -25.76 -3.87 -7.41
N TYR A 549 -25.91 -4.59 -8.52
CA TYR A 549 -27.21 -4.95 -9.10
C TYR A 549 -28.07 -5.72 -8.09
N HIS A 550 -27.56 -6.83 -7.54
CA HIS A 550 -28.33 -7.63 -6.57
C HIS A 550 -28.62 -6.88 -5.26
N ALA A 551 -27.68 -6.05 -4.80
CA ALA A 551 -27.87 -5.24 -3.60
C ALA A 551 -29.01 -4.24 -3.76
N LEU A 552 -29.02 -3.48 -4.87
CA LEU A 552 -30.04 -2.45 -5.12
C LEU A 552 -31.39 -3.02 -5.57
N GLN A 553 -31.40 -4.15 -6.27
CA GLN A 553 -32.63 -4.88 -6.59
C GLN A 553 -33.39 -5.30 -5.31
N THR A 554 -32.68 -5.49 -4.21
CA THR A 554 -33.29 -5.79 -2.90
C THR A 554 -33.74 -4.52 -2.19
N THR A 555 -32.91 -3.47 -2.17
CA THR A 555 -33.28 -2.16 -1.61
C THR A 555 -32.36 -1.06 -2.10
N ALA A 556 -32.94 0.08 -2.50
CA ALA A 556 -32.17 1.28 -2.85
C ALA A 556 -31.54 1.98 -1.63
N GLN A 557 -31.89 1.60 -0.39
CA GLN A 557 -31.37 2.27 0.81
C GLN A 557 -29.85 2.19 0.97
N TRP A 558 -29.19 1.27 0.26
CA TRP A 558 -27.72 1.15 0.24
C TRP A 558 -27.01 2.40 -0.30
N VAL A 559 -27.69 3.26 -1.06
CA VAL A 559 -27.12 4.55 -1.51
C VAL A 559 -26.80 5.52 -0.36
N ASN A 560 -27.33 5.25 0.84
CA ASN A 560 -26.96 5.95 2.08
C ASN A 560 -25.68 5.40 2.74
N LYS A 561 -25.03 4.42 2.13
CA LYS A 561 -23.76 3.82 2.59
C LYS A 561 -22.66 4.14 1.58
N PRO A 562 -21.91 5.24 1.77
CA PRO A 562 -20.87 5.68 0.84
C PRO A 562 -19.86 4.62 0.43
N LYS A 563 -19.56 3.66 1.32
CA LYS A 563 -18.65 2.54 1.05
C LYS A 563 -19.07 1.68 -0.15
N PHE A 564 -20.37 1.58 -0.46
CA PHE A 564 -20.84 0.92 -1.68
C PHE A 564 -20.44 1.70 -2.94
N HIS A 565 -20.47 3.03 -2.89
CA HIS A 565 -19.99 3.88 -3.99
C HIS A 565 -18.46 3.89 -4.06
N HIS A 566 -17.76 3.95 -2.93
CA HIS A 566 -16.29 3.89 -2.89
C HIS A 566 -15.75 2.62 -3.54
N LEU A 567 -16.44 1.49 -3.40
CA LEU A 567 -16.09 0.23 -4.09
C LEU A 567 -16.01 0.39 -5.62
N LEU A 568 -16.80 1.27 -6.23
CA LEU A 568 -16.76 1.53 -7.68
C LEU A 568 -15.47 2.23 -8.12
N HIS A 569 -14.67 2.77 -7.19
CA HIS A 569 -13.36 3.38 -7.45
C HIS A 569 -12.18 2.44 -7.16
N LEU A 570 -12.44 1.22 -6.66
CA LEU A 570 -11.41 0.22 -6.41
C LEU A 570 -10.64 -0.17 -7.69
N PRO A 571 -11.28 -0.33 -8.88
CA PRO A 571 -10.56 -0.60 -10.12
C PRO A 571 -9.47 0.43 -10.44
N GLU A 572 -9.74 1.72 -10.23
CA GLU A 572 -8.78 2.80 -10.41
C GLU A 572 -7.61 2.72 -9.40
N SER A 573 -7.89 2.39 -8.13
CA SER A 573 -6.82 2.15 -7.14
C SER A 573 -5.94 0.96 -7.51
N ILE A 574 -6.53 -0.12 -8.06
CA ILE A 574 -5.78 -1.31 -8.51
C ILE A 574 -4.87 -0.98 -9.69
N LEU A 575 -5.35 -0.21 -10.66
CA LEU A 575 -4.51 0.25 -11.78
C LEU A 575 -3.32 1.05 -11.28
N CYS A 576 -3.56 1.96 -10.33
CA CYS A 576 -2.55 2.88 -9.82
C CYS A 576 -1.49 2.19 -8.96
N PHE A 577 -1.91 1.26 -8.08
CA PHE A 577 -1.06 0.69 -7.01
C PHE A 577 -0.80 -0.81 -7.10
N GLY A 578 -1.44 -1.54 -8.02
CA GLY A 578 -1.39 -2.99 -8.09
C GLY A 578 -2.43 -3.68 -7.18
N PRO A 579 -2.17 -4.94 -6.75
CA PRO A 579 -3.14 -5.70 -5.96
C PRO A 579 -3.55 -5.00 -4.65
N PRO A 580 -4.84 -5.04 -4.25
CA PRO A 580 -5.31 -4.37 -3.04
C PRO A 580 -4.63 -4.76 -1.73
N SER A 581 -4.03 -5.95 -1.68
CA SER A 581 -3.23 -6.40 -0.55
C SER A 581 -2.04 -5.48 -0.23
N LEU A 582 -1.54 -4.72 -1.22
CA LEU A 582 -0.40 -3.81 -1.05
C LEU A 582 -0.74 -2.58 -0.19
N TYR A 583 -1.99 -2.10 -0.29
CA TYR A 583 -2.47 -0.91 0.40
C TYR A 583 -3.57 -1.21 1.43
N SER A 584 -3.61 -2.44 1.93
CA SER A 584 -4.44 -2.84 3.09
C SER A 584 -3.86 -2.28 4.40
N THR A 585 -4.73 -1.82 5.29
CA THR A 585 -4.29 -1.26 6.60
C THR A 585 -4.08 -2.32 7.69
N GLU A 586 -4.35 -3.60 7.43
CA GLU A 586 -4.26 -4.68 8.43
C GLU A 586 -2.92 -4.70 9.18
N LYS A 587 -1.80 -4.46 8.48
CA LYS A 587 -0.45 -4.45 9.08
C LYS A 587 -0.23 -3.25 10.02
N PHE A 588 -0.78 -2.10 9.67
CA PHE A 588 -0.66 -0.90 10.50
C PHE A 588 -1.59 -0.98 11.72
N GLU A 589 -2.77 -1.56 11.55
CA GLU A 589 -3.70 -1.84 12.64
C GLU A 589 -3.19 -2.89 13.62
N SER A 590 -2.44 -3.90 13.18
CA SER A 590 -1.77 -4.80 14.12
C SER A 590 -0.67 -4.07 14.90
N PHE A 591 0.08 -3.19 14.22
CA PHE A 591 1.14 -2.38 14.83
C PHE A 591 0.63 -1.40 15.90
N ASN A 592 -0.63 -0.94 15.80
CA ASN A 592 -1.30 -0.18 16.87
C ASN A 592 -1.27 -0.90 18.23
N GLY A 593 -1.17 -2.24 18.25
CA GLY A 593 -0.97 -3.01 19.48
C GLY A 593 0.34 -2.71 20.18
N ILE A 594 1.43 -2.51 19.41
CA ILE A 594 2.77 -2.19 19.93
C ILE A 594 2.77 -0.77 20.51
N LEU A 595 2.16 0.20 19.81
CA LEU A 595 2.02 1.56 20.33
C LEU A 595 1.20 1.58 21.62
N ARG A 596 0.11 0.81 21.69
CA ARG A 596 -0.69 0.71 22.92
C ARG A 596 0.13 0.15 24.07
N ASN A 597 0.98 -0.85 23.83
CA ASN A 597 1.86 -1.40 24.85
C ASN A 597 2.82 -0.32 25.40
N ALA A 598 3.48 0.44 24.51
CA ALA A 598 4.32 1.56 24.91
C ALA A 598 3.55 2.64 25.72
N SER A 599 2.33 2.97 25.29
CA SER A 599 1.45 3.91 25.99
C SER A 599 1.10 3.45 27.41
N VAL A 600 0.76 2.17 27.59
CA VAL A 600 0.39 1.59 28.90
C VAL A 600 1.52 1.70 29.91
N HIS A 601 2.77 1.57 29.45
CA HIS A 601 3.99 1.65 30.27
C HIS A 601 4.58 3.07 30.37
N SER A 602 3.92 4.09 29.84
CA SER A 602 4.34 5.50 29.99
C SER A 602 4.11 6.04 31.41
N ASN A 603 4.78 7.14 31.77
CA ASN A 603 4.53 7.84 33.03
C ASN A 603 3.21 8.64 33.01
N LYS A 604 2.54 8.68 31.86
CA LYS A 604 1.25 9.34 31.57
C LYS A 604 1.23 10.87 31.70
N GLN A 605 2.35 11.53 31.99
CA GLN A 605 2.45 12.99 32.04
C GLN A 605 2.52 13.60 30.64
N SER A 606 3.32 12.99 29.76
CA SER A 606 3.43 13.35 28.34
C SER A 606 3.49 12.10 27.47
N PRO A 607 2.38 11.36 27.31
CA PRO A 607 2.35 10.06 26.64
C PRO A 607 3.03 10.06 25.26
N GLY A 608 2.81 11.11 24.44
CA GLY A 608 3.45 11.20 23.12
C GLY A 608 4.98 11.26 23.16
N ARG A 609 5.54 11.91 24.19
CA ARG A 609 7.01 11.98 24.41
C ARG A 609 7.54 10.61 24.82
N ASP A 610 6.91 9.99 25.81
CA ASP A 610 7.36 8.70 26.34
C ASP A 610 7.31 7.61 25.26
N ILE A 611 6.22 7.56 24.48
CA ILE A 611 6.07 6.64 23.36
C ILE A 611 7.18 6.89 22.32
N ALA A 612 7.43 8.15 21.95
CA ALA A 612 8.50 8.48 21.02
C ALA A 612 9.88 8.02 21.52
N ILE A 613 10.18 8.20 22.81
CA ILE A 613 11.43 7.70 23.42
C ILE A 613 11.49 6.17 23.39
N THR A 614 10.39 5.47 23.69
CA THR A 614 10.34 4.00 23.62
C THR A 614 10.65 3.50 22.21
N PHE A 615 10.03 4.10 21.18
CA PHE A 615 10.30 3.72 19.80
C PHE A 615 11.73 4.08 19.36
N GLU A 616 12.27 5.23 19.76
CA GLU A 616 13.66 5.62 19.47
C GLU A 616 14.67 4.62 20.07
N ASN A 617 14.46 4.19 21.31
CA ASN A 617 15.27 3.16 21.95
C ASN A 617 15.16 1.82 21.20
N HIS A 618 13.94 1.46 20.78
CA HIS A 618 13.70 0.26 20.00
C HIS A 618 14.44 0.30 18.64
N TYR A 619 14.41 1.44 17.94
CA TYR A 619 15.16 1.64 16.70
C TYR A 619 16.66 1.55 16.90
N SER A 620 17.18 2.19 17.94
CA SER A 620 18.62 2.15 18.25
C SER A 620 19.10 0.72 18.50
N LEU A 621 18.33 -0.07 19.25
CA LEU A 621 18.61 -1.49 19.51
C LEU A 621 18.51 -2.34 18.22
N ARG A 622 17.44 -2.14 17.43
CA ARG A 622 17.25 -2.79 16.12
C ARG A 622 18.44 -2.51 15.21
N PHE A 623 18.89 -1.27 15.14
CA PHE A 623 19.97 -0.81 14.29
C PHE A 623 21.31 -1.45 14.67
N LEU A 624 21.68 -1.41 15.96
CA LEU A 624 22.91 -2.01 16.46
C LEU A 624 22.96 -3.53 16.24
N MET A 625 21.88 -4.25 16.54
CA MET A 625 21.88 -5.70 16.52
C MET A 625 21.68 -6.31 15.12
N SER A 626 21.17 -5.54 14.16
CA SER A 626 20.96 -6.00 12.77
C SER A 626 22.23 -6.02 11.92
N GLY A 627 23.38 -5.62 12.49
CA GLY A 627 24.62 -5.47 11.74
C GLY A 627 24.63 -4.23 10.86
N SER A 628 23.85 -3.20 11.22
CA SER A 628 23.82 -1.94 10.47
C SER A 628 25.12 -1.16 10.61
N PHE A 629 25.41 -0.32 9.63
CA PHE A 629 26.61 0.50 9.57
C PHE A 629 26.44 1.87 10.23
N ILE A 630 27.38 2.23 11.08
CA ILE A 630 27.41 3.45 11.87
C ILE A 630 28.59 4.29 11.39
N TYR A 631 28.38 5.58 11.20
CA TYR A 631 29.48 6.50 10.92
C TYR A 631 30.32 6.73 12.17
N ASP A 632 31.59 6.38 12.10
CA ASP A 632 32.57 6.59 13.15
C ASP A 632 33.31 7.92 12.90
N HIS A 633 32.89 8.97 13.61
CA HIS A 633 33.43 10.32 13.46
C HIS A 633 34.96 10.40 13.65
N PRO A 634 35.56 9.76 14.68
CA PRO A 634 37.02 9.68 14.82
C PRO A 634 37.79 9.11 13.63
N THR A 635 37.30 8.03 13.02
CA THR A 635 38.03 7.35 11.93
C THR A 635 37.58 7.81 10.54
N HIS A 636 36.49 8.56 10.45
CA HIS A 636 35.80 8.91 9.20
C HIS A 636 35.41 7.69 8.36
N THR A 637 35.14 6.56 9.02
CA THR A 637 34.73 5.31 8.34
C THR A 637 33.36 4.84 8.81
N TYR A 638 32.75 3.93 8.05
CA TYR A 638 31.54 3.24 8.47
C TYR A 638 31.91 1.89 9.09
N THR A 639 31.44 1.64 10.30
CA THR A 639 31.69 0.40 11.04
C THR A 639 30.39 -0.18 11.58
N SER A 640 30.32 -1.50 11.72
CA SER A 640 29.19 -2.18 12.34
C SER A 640 29.49 -2.48 13.81
N ALA A 641 28.45 -2.74 14.61
CA ALA A 641 28.63 -3.33 15.94
C ALA A 641 29.43 -4.65 15.87
N SER A 642 30.10 -5.02 16.96
CA SER A 642 30.91 -6.24 17.01
C SER A 642 30.08 -7.49 16.70
N GLN A 643 30.72 -8.54 16.20
CA GLN A 643 30.01 -9.79 15.88
C GLN A 643 29.27 -10.38 17.09
N GLU A 644 29.79 -10.20 18.31
CA GLU A 644 29.10 -10.68 19.52
C GLU A 644 27.75 -9.98 19.73
N VAL A 645 27.63 -8.69 19.41
CA VAL A 645 26.34 -7.97 19.45
C VAL A 645 25.41 -8.48 18.35
N GLN A 646 25.92 -8.69 17.14
CA GLN A 646 25.12 -9.18 16.03
C GLN A 646 24.60 -10.61 16.26
N LYS A 647 25.40 -11.46 16.91
CA LYS A 647 25.02 -12.85 17.27
C LYS A 647 23.76 -12.89 18.14
N ILE A 648 23.52 -11.88 18.98
CA ILE A 648 22.29 -11.77 19.80
C ILE A 648 21.05 -11.82 18.91
N PHE A 649 21.05 -11.10 17.78
CA PHE A 649 19.92 -11.13 16.84
C PHE A 649 19.96 -12.35 15.92
N GLN A 650 21.13 -12.74 15.43
CA GLN A 650 21.28 -13.84 14.46
C GLN A 650 20.98 -15.23 15.05
N HIS A 651 21.22 -15.47 16.33
CA HIS A 651 21.03 -16.78 16.95
C HIS A 651 19.82 -16.86 17.89
N ASN A 652 19.16 -15.74 18.19
CA ASN A 652 18.01 -15.72 19.09
C ASN A 652 16.70 -15.43 18.35
N GLU A 653 15.91 -16.48 18.12
CA GLU A 653 14.61 -16.35 17.46
C GLU A 653 13.61 -15.49 18.25
N VAL A 654 13.64 -15.56 19.59
CA VAL A 654 12.75 -14.77 20.45
C VAL A 654 13.01 -13.27 20.25
N ILE A 655 14.28 -12.87 20.15
CA ILE A 655 14.67 -11.48 19.90
C ILE A 655 14.25 -11.05 18.48
N ARG A 656 14.47 -11.88 17.46
CA ARG A 656 14.00 -11.54 16.10
C ARG A 656 12.49 -11.34 16.06
N ARG A 657 11.73 -12.25 16.67
CA ARG A 657 10.27 -12.16 16.75
C ARG A 657 9.81 -10.93 17.56
N SER A 658 10.53 -10.51 18.60
CA SER A 658 10.18 -9.30 19.36
C SER A 658 10.42 -8.00 18.59
N PHE A 659 11.34 -8.00 17.62
CA PHE A 659 11.47 -6.94 16.61
C PHE A 659 10.51 -7.11 15.43
N GLY A 660 9.65 -8.13 15.43
CA GLY A 660 8.74 -8.39 14.33
C GLY A 660 9.41 -8.94 13.07
N TYR A 661 10.60 -9.51 13.18
CA TYR A 661 11.38 -10.06 12.07
C TYR A 661 11.25 -11.59 11.98
N ASN A 662 10.81 -12.07 10.81
CA ASN A 662 10.60 -13.48 10.53
C ASN A 662 11.52 -13.96 9.39
N VAL A 663 12.57 -14.70 9.74
CA VAL A 663 13.55 -15.25 8.79
C VAL A 663 12.91 -16.23 7.81
N SER A 664 11.97 -17.06 8.26
CA SER A 664 11.29 -18.05 7.41
C SER A 664 10.39 -17.40 6.36
N ALA A 665 9.95 -16.16 6.58
CA ALA A 665 9.20 -15.40 5.57
C ALA A 665 10.10 -14.97 4.40
N LEU A 666 11.39 -14.74 4.65
CA LEU A 666 12.40 -14.30 3.67
C LEU A 666 12.97 -15.46 2.84
N ASN A 667 13.15 -16.61 3.49
CA ASN A 667 13.68 -17.82 2.86
C ASN A 667 12.59 -18.89 2.86
N PRO A 668 11.56 -18.77 2.00
CA PRO A 668 10.57 -19.82 1.87
C PRO A 668 11.27 -21.11 1.42
N ILE A 669 10.80 -22.24 1.93
CA ILE A 669 11.25 -23.56 1.46
C ILE A 669 11.05 -23.61 -0.07
N PRO A 670 12.10 -23.96 -0.84
CA PRO A 670 11.99 -24.09 -2.30
C PRO A 670 10.88 -25.06 -2.73
N HIS A 671 10.25 -24.82 -3.89
CA HIS A 671 9.13 -25.64 -4.36
C HIS A 671 9.50 -27.12 -4.57
N ASP A 672 10.75 -27.39 -4.95
CA ASP A 672 11.34 -28.72 -5.16
C ASP A 672 11.58 -29.49 -3.85
N LYS A 673 11.54 -28.81 -2.70
CA LYS A 673 11.60 -29.45 -1.37
C LYS A 673 10.23 -29.94 -0.88
N PHE A 674 9.15 -29.65 -1.59
CA PHE A 674 7.83 -30.21 -1.33
C PHE A 674 7.49 -31.32 -2.34
N PRO A 675 6.66 -32.31 -1.96
CA PRO A 675 6.09 -32.51 -0.63
C PRO A 675 7.07 -33.17 0.36
N PHE A 676 6.88 -32.94 1.67
CA PHE A 676 7.63 -33.63 2.72
C PHE A 676 6.74 -34.05 3.90
N SER A 677 7.13 -35.08 4.65
CA SER A 677 6.38 -35.52 5.83
C SER A 677 6.73 -34.68 7.06
N ASN A 678 5.70 -34.25 7.80
CA ASN A 678 5.89 -33.58 9.07
C ASN A 678 6.09 -34.64 10.18
N PRO A 679 6.91 -34.36 11.22
CA PRO A 679 7.17 -35.28 12.32
C PRO A 679 6.00 -35.33 13.33
N VAL A 680 4.79 -35.58 12.83
CA VAL A 680 3.56 -35.70 13.63
C VAL A 680 3.35 -37.18 13.98
N LYS A 681 3.29 -37.48 15.28
CA LYS A 681 3.01 -38.83 15.77
C LYS A 681 1.57 -39.21 15.44
N ILE A 682 1.41 -40.38 14.83
CA ILE A 682 0.09 -41.00 14.60
C ILE A 682 -0.38 -41.57 15.94
N LYS A 683 -1.63 -41.33 16.31
CA LYS A 683 -2.22 -41.93 17.50
C LYS A 683 -2.34 -43.44 17.32
N GLU A 684 -2.20 -44.21 18.39
CA GLU A 684 -2.29 -45.68 18.34
C GLU A 684 -3.60 -46.17 17.71
N GLU A 685 -4.72 -45.50 18.01
CA GLU A 685 -6.05 -45.77 17.45
C GLU A 685 -6.15 -45.55 15.93
N ASP A 686 -5.25 -44.75 15.36
CA ASP A 686 -5.23 -44.38 13.94
C ASP A 686 -4.17 -45.16 13.15
N GLN A 687 -3.40 -46.05 13.80
CA GLN A 687 -2.40 -46.86 13.13
C GLN A 687 -3.06 -47.91 12.24
N LEU A 688 -2.70 -47.90 10.96
CA LEU A 688 -3.20 -48.84 9.97
C LEU A 688 -2.03 -49.60 9.33
N ASN A 689 -2.27 -50.88 9.03
CA ASN A 689 -1.36 -51.64 8.18
C ASN A 689 -1.33 -51.02 6.78
N VAL A 690 -0.18 -51.14 6.11
CA VAL A 690 -0.06 -50.69 4.71
C VAL A 690 -1.00 -51.55 3.84
N PRO A 691 -1.91 -50.93 3.06
CA PRO A 691 -2.81 -51.65 2.15
C PRO A 691 -2.06 -52.59 1.19
N GLU A 692 -2.59 -53.80 0.98
CA GLU A 692 -1.94 -54.82 0.14
C GLU A 692 -1.78 -54.35 -1.32
N GLU A 693 -2.72 -53.56 -1.82
CA GLU A 693 -2.69 -52.98 -3.16
C GLU A 693 -1.48 -52.06 -3.34
N LEU A 694 -1.14 -51.26 -2.32
CA LEU A 694 0.03 -50.38 -2.33
C LEU A 694 1.34 -51.18 -2.29
N ILE A 695 1.37 -52.26 -1.51
CA ILE A 695 2.52 -53.17 -1.44
C ILE A 695 2.76 -53.83 -2.80
N GLN A 696 1.70 -54.29 -3.46
CA GLN A 696 1.78 -54.92 -4.78
C GLN A 696 2.25 -53.93 -5.85
N HIS A 697 1.74 -52.69 -5.82
CA HIS A 697 2.04 -51.68 -6.84
C HIS A 697 3.46 -51.07 -6.74
N CYS A 698 3.99 -50.94 -5.52
CA CYS A 698 5.29 -50.27 -5.27
C CYS A 698 6.48 -51.25 -5.18
N SER A 699 6.32 -52.45 -5.73
CA SER A 699 7.16 -53.65 -5.59
C SER A 699 8.64 -53.33 -5.26
N SER A 700 9.06 -53.58 -4.01
CA SER A 700 10.41 -53.41 -3.40
C SER A 700 10.73 -52.13 -2.57
N ARG A 701 9.80 -51.18 -2.39
CA ARG A 701 10.06 -49.94 -1.63
C ARG A 701 9.41 -49.94 -0.23
N LYS A 702 10.07 -49.34 0.77
CA LYS A 702 9.55 -49.24 2.15
C LYS A 702 8.45 -48.18 2.20
N ILE A 703 7.21 -48.61 2.44
CA ILE A 703 6.07 -47.72 2.64
C ILE A 703 5.86 -47.51 4.14
N GLN A 704 5.58 -46.27 4.54
CA GLN A 704 5.28 -45.93 5.93
C GLN A 704 4.04 -45.06 6.01
N GLN A 705 3.19 -45.33 7.00
CA GLN A 705 2.10 -44.43 7.38
C GLN A 705 2.67 -43.17 8.02
N VAL A 706 2.21 -42.00 7.59
CA VAL A 706 2.58 -40.70 8.19
C VAL A 706 1.35 -39.94 8.64
N GLY A 707 1.48 -39.20 9.74
CA GLY A 707 0.36 -38.42 10.28
C GLY A 707 0.03 -37.20 9.42
N GLN A 708 1.04 -36.61 8.79
CA GLN A 708 0.88 -35.36 8.06
C GLN A 708 1.95 -35.20 6.96
N VAL A 709 1.55 -34.67 5.81
CA VAL A 709 2.42 -34.33 4.68
C VAL A 709 2.20 -32.88 4.29
N GLN A 710 3.27 -32.10 4.28
CA GLN A 710 3.29 -30.75 3.76
C GLN A 710 3.35 -30.81 2.22
N ILE A 711 2.28 -30.38 1.53
CA ILE A 711 2.20 -30.46 0.06
C ILE A 711 2.86 -29.25 -0.60
N ASN A 712 2.68 -28.07 -0.02
CA ASN A 712 3.30 -26.82 -0.44
C ASN A 712 3.39 -25.89 0.78
N LYS A 713 3.77 -24.62 0.59
CA LYS A 713 3.93 -23.66 1.70
C LYS A 713 2.65 -23.43 2.52
N GLN A 714 1.47 -23.62 1.94
CA GLN A 714 0.17 -23.31 2.55
C GLN A 714 -0.61 -24.57 2.95
N ASP A 715 -0.50 -25.63 2.15
CA ASP A 715 -1.37 -26.78 2.23
C ASP A 715 -0.70 -27.97 2.89
N VAL A 716 -1.47 -28.57 3.78
CA VAL A 716 -1.08 -29.71 4.60
C VAL A 716 -2.11 -30.80 4.45
N LEU A 717 -1.65 -32.00 4.13
CA LEU A 717 -2.45 -33.20 4.09
C LEU A 717 -2.33 -33.94 5.42
N GLU A 718 -3.45 -34.23 6.06
CA GLU A 718 -3.55 -35.07 7.25
C GLU A 718 -4.84 -35.89 7.20
N LYS A 719 -5.05 -36.79 8.17
CA LYS A 719 -6.26 -37.60 8.27
C LYS A 719 -7.53 -36.73 8.20
N GLY A 720 -8.51 -37.14 7.39
CA GLY A 720 -9.74 -36.38 7.14
C GLY A 720 -9.69 -35.35 6.00
N CYS A 721 -8.51 -35.10 5.41
CA CYS A 721 -8.40 -34.31 4.18
C CYS A 721 -8.83 -35.12 2.95
N PHE A 722 -9.54 -34.47 2.02
CA PHE A 722 -9.83 -34.99 0.69
C PHE A 722 -9.05 -34.19 -0.36
N VAL A 723 -8.39 -34.88 -1.31
CA VAL A 723 -7.67 -34.24 -2.41
C VAL A 723 -8.51 -34.37 -3.68
N VAL A 724 -8.73 -33.24 -4.37
CA VAL A 724 -9.37 -33.24 -5.69
C VAL A 724 -8.27 -33.32 -6.75
N VAL A 725 -8.23 -34.44 -7.48
CA VAL A 725 -7.26 -34.65 -8.56
C VAL A 725 -7.87 -34.20 -9.88
N PHE A 726 -7.36 -33.10 -10.45
CA PHE A 726 -7.76 -32.65 -11.77
C PHE A 726 -6.91 -33.38 -12.83
N ASN A 727 -7.56 -34.25 -13.59
CA ASN A 727 -6.91 -35.03 -14.64
C ASN A 727 -6.67 -34.15 -15.89
N HIS A 728 -5.62 -33.33 -15.88
CA HIS A 728 -5.17 -32.62 -17.08
C HIS A 728 -3.65 -32.79 -17.29
N MET A 729 -3.32 -33.64 -18.26
CA MET A 729 -2.06 -33.73 -19.02
C MET A 729 -0.74 -33.78 -18.23
N ALA A 730 -0.29 -35.02 -18.01
CA ALA A 730 1.06 -35.56 -18.25
C ALA A 730 2.31 -34.94 -17.55
N GLN A 731 3.08 -35.87 -16.96
CA GLN A 731 4.55 -35.87 -16.82
C GLN A 731 5.15 -34.91 -15.78
N ASN A 732 5.41 -35.45 -14.58
CA ASN A 732 6.57 -35.19 -13.69
C ASN A 732 6.28 -35.06 -12.18
N TYR A 733 5.07 -35.34 -11.71
CA TYR A 733 4.85 -35.62 -10.28
C TYR A 733 4.37 -37.07 -10.14
N LEU A 734 5.22 -37.91 -9.55
CA LEU A 734 4.89 -39.28 -9.13
C LEU A 734 3.95 -39.24 -7.91
N LEU A 735 2.74 -38.74 -8.12
CA LEU A 735 1.53 -39.12 -7.41
C LEU A 735 0.77 -40.05 -8.38
N ASP A 736 1.38 -41.18 -8.71
CA ASP A 736 0.76 -42.17 -9.58
C ASP A 736 -0.40 -42.86 -8.84
N GLN A 737 -1.60 -42.57 -9.32
CA GLN A 737 -2.79 -43.41 -9.37
C GLN A 737 -3.06 -44.35 -8.18
N LEU A 738 -3.91 -43.90 -7.25
CA LEU A 738 -4.91 -44.79 -6.65
C LEU A 738 -6.28 -44.42 -7.23
N ASN A 739 -6.88 -45.38 -7.93
CA ASN A 739 -8.24 -45.32 -8.45
C ASN A 739 -9.24 -44.99 -7.32
N LEU A 740 -9.72 -43.74 -7.26
CA LEU A 740 -10.96 -43.41 -6.56
C LEU A 740 -12.14 -43.72 -7.48
N TYR A 741 -12.45 -45.01 -7.65
CA TYR A 741 -13.79 -45.40 -8.08
C TYR A 741 -14.72 -45.19 -6.89
N GLY A 742 -15.49 -44.11 -6.95
CA GLY A 742 -16.65 -43.94 -6.10
C GLY A 742 -17.67 -45.03 -6.42
N ASN A 743 -17.80 -45.98 -5.50
CA ASN A 743 -19.11 -46.47 -5.12
C ASN A 743 -19.39 -45.92 -3.72
N SER A 744 -20.48 -45.18 -3.62
CA SER A 744 -21.04 -44.72 -2.37
C SER A 744 -21.43 -45.91 -1.50
N THR A 745 -20.52 -46.38 -0.67
CA THR A 745 -20.80 -47.30 0.44
C THR A 745 -20.23 -46.76 1.73
N GLN A 746 -21.09 -46.79 2.75
CA GLN A 746 -21.03 -46.36 4.15
C GLN A 746 -19.78 -46.72 5.00
N GLU A 747 -18.56 -46.67 4.48
CA GLU A 747 -17.34 -46.80 5.29
C GLU A 747 -16.49 -45.53 5.18
N GLN A 748 -16.83 -44.52 5.98
CA GLN A 748 -16.23 -43.18 5.96
C GLN A 748 -15.02 -43.00 6.92
N ASP A 749 -14.53 -44.05 7.59
CA ASP A 749 -13.64 -43.89 8.75
C ASP A 749 -12.15 -44.25 8.57
N GLN A 750 -11.70 -44.63 7.37
CA GLN A 750 -10.29 -45.05 7.14
C GLN A 750 -9.51 -44.16 6.15
N SER A 751 -9.55 -42.83 6.32
CA SER A 751 -8.56 -41.97 5.63
C SER A 751 -7.20 -42.06 6.34
N SER A 752 -6.14 -42.39 5.59
CA SER A 752 -4.77 -42.44 6.08
C SER A 752 -3.78 -42.12 4.96
N ILE A 753 -2.59 -41.64 5.32
CA ILE A 753 -1.55 -41.23 4.37
C ILE A 753 -0.39 -42.19 4.47
N PHE A 754 -0.05 -42.81 3.34
CA PHE A 754 1.11 -43.68 3.20
C PHE A 754 2.09 -43.04 2.21
N ILE A 755 3.35 -42.96 2.60
CA ILE A 755 4.42 -42.42 1.75
C ILE A 755 5.45 -43.49 1.41
N LEU A 756 6.07 -43.34 0.25
CA LEU A 756 7.12 -44.19 -0.27
C LEU A 756 8.49 -43.64 0.17
N ILE A 757 9.29 -44.44 0.87
CA ILE A 757 10.64 -44.05 1.29
C ILE A 757 11.64 -44.47 0.20
N ILE A 758 12.12 -43.51 -0.57
CA ILE A 758 13.18 -43.70 -1.58
C ILE A 758 14.52 -43.33 -0.92
N THR A 759 15.08 -44.27 -0.14
CA THR A 759 16.47 -44.34 0.41
C THR A 759 17.27 -43.06 0.75
N SER A 760 17.56 -42.91 2.05
CA SER A 760 18.84 -42.49 2.70
C SER A 760 19.62 -41.26 2.19
N SER A 761 18.98 -40.12 1.97
CA SER A 761 19.61 -38.82 2.24
C SER A 761 18.52 -37.76 2.44
N TRP A 762 18.04 -37.66 3.67
CA TRP A 762 17.20 -36.55 4.14
C TRP A 762 17.79 -36.10 5.47
N GLU A 763 18.86 -35.29 5.40
CA GLU A 763 19.22 -34.33 6.44
C GLU A 763 18.66 -32.95 6.06
#